data_AF-A0A3Q0H9Y1-F1
#
_entry.id   AF-A0A3Q0H9Y1-F1
#
_cell.length_a   1.000
_cell.length_b   1.000
_cell.length_c   1.000
_cell.angle_alpha   90.00
_cell.angle_beta   90.00
_cell.angle_gamma   90.00
#
_symmetry.space_group_name_H-M   'P 1'
#
loop_
_entity.id
_entity.type
_entity.pdbx_description
1 polymer ?
#
loop_
_entity_poly.entity_id
_entity_poly.type
_entity_poly.pdbx_seq_one_letter_code
_entity_poly.pdbx_strand_id
1 'polypeptide(L)'
;MVKMPNHGKHVEIVVQQLNKFNPENQSMDHFLDESTKVLQALNVTDGKFVLETLAGCIEYKPLLDIVANAFFVQDGKRCLSSERNLYVVICYLATFQLEELGLQQFSRIVKSLDAAKMHKFLRFFFSVLNLNTWIKDEWSQIYDSPYVKENWIDPLLRWQPKIQQLIEQLADKLDNHVTTVKSSTVTEPKEFNLTIPKPRAIPIPEPIPLQERTQPHLVLEANVNKFKCAFSKLDKRENASEVKNKPEFQAQKIQGKIDNVPIKLNAAAILREGALYQRKMEQELNRIESLLRGARDPSEFLEWQKQMREKDLEQQLAEIECRRLQGKLSHEEAVLARQNVIQENKKKADLMREEIGELMCQYAERRLQEQKEMRELVEQVVEGHKNAKQAKMKLQKYKRQIVQEVSEESRELLRQALEEAEEKLRKRYELIQQIRAIESLPLFRNKFVDLTQTPGHGLIGEMSIVELRERLALLKEAQKKAEEEKRDQIIHEKQAKEQLLLDKLEQISQFRAALGRAATLRQEEKKIKSRFSEGPVKSERVLNLQKKITEKTMERKKQAELLKVTPPKTSAVRPREPQKGFLQENHWKVLEESRAQQFKMLQHGLASREAAQKMAACEAAKIGATSCILRS
;
A
#
# COMPACT_ATOMS: atom_id res chain seq x y z
N MET A 1 -6.11 -46.09 -14.34
CA MET A 1 -6.92 -44.98 -13.81
C MET A 1 -7.74 -44.40 -14.95
N VAL A 2 -9.06 -44.36 -14.85
CA VAL A 2 -9.91 -43.69 -15.86
C VAL A 2 -9.72 -42.18 -15.72
N LYS A 3 -9.61 -41.45 -16.84
CA LYS A 3 -9.67 -39.98 -16.84
C LYS A 3 -11.10 -39.57 -16.49
N MET A 4 -11.33 -39.20 -15.23
CA MET A 4 -12.59 -38.58 -14.79
C MET A 4 -12.87 -37.33 -15.65
N PRO A 5 -14.13 -37.06 -16.09
CA PRO A 5 -14.40 -35.91 -16.93
C PRO A 5 -14.12 -34.60 -16.18
N ASN A 6 -13.60 -33.60 -16.89
CA ASN A 6 -13.34 -32.29 -16.30
C ASN A 6 -14.60 -31.43 -16.42
N HIS A 7 -15.58 -31.69 -15.55
CA HIS A 7 -16.90 -31.03 -15.59
C HIS A 7 -16.82 -29.49 -15.44
N GLY A 8 -15.73 -28.95 -14.89
CA GLY A 8 -15.46 -27.51 -14.92
C GLY A 8 -15.30 -26.96 -16.34
N LYS A 9 -14.64 -27.71 -17.24
CA LYS A 9 -14.60 -27.38 -18.67
C LYS A 9 -15.97 -27.51 -19.34
N HIS A 10 -16.81 -28.44 -18.89
CA HIS A 10 -18.17 -28.59 -19.43
C HIS A 10 -19.01 -27.34 -19.10
N VAL A 11 -18.95 -26.83 -17.86
CA VAL A 11 -19.54 -25.54 -17.49
C VAL A 11 -18.93 -24.38 -18.26
N GLU A 12 -17.60 -24.34 -18.42
CA GLU A 12 -16.93 -23.29 -19.21
C GLU A 12 -17.42 -23.26 -20.67
N ILE A 13 -17.60 -24.42 -21.30
CA ILE A 13 -18.15 -24.54 -22.66
C ILE A 13 -19.60 -24.05 -22.71
N VAL A 14 -20.47 -24.42 -21.76
CA VAL A 14 -21.85 -23.88 -21.69
C VAL A 14 -21.82 -22.35 -21.61
N VAL A 15 -20.99 -21.77 -20.73
CA VAL A 15 -20.85 -20.31 -20.60
C VAL A 15 -20.35 -19.66 -21.89
N GLN A 16 -19.35 -20.26 -22.57
CA GLN A 16 -18.84 -19.77 -23.84
C GLN A 16 -19.87 -19.78 -24.98
N GLN A 17 -20.82 -20.72 -24.97
CA GLN A 17 -21.93 -20.74 -25.94
C GLN A 17 -23.04 -19.76 -25.53
N LEU A 18 -23.47 -19.73 -24.26
CA LEU A 18 -24.46 -18.75 -23.76
C LEU A 18 -24.02 -17.29 -23.95
N ASN A 19 -22.71 -17.02 -24.03
CA ASN A 19 -22.15 -15.71 -24.37
C ASN A 19 -22.34 -15.31 -25.86
N LYS A 20 -22.67 -16.25 -26.75
CA LYS A 20 -22.94 -16.02 -28.17
C LYS A 20 -24.44 -15.93 -28.48
N PHE A 21 -25.27 -16.58 -27.68
CA PHE A 21 -26.72 -16.63 -27.90
C PHE A 21 -27.38 -15.26 -27.74
N ASN A 22 -27.96 -14.74 -28.82
CA ASN A 22 -28.82 -13.54 -28.78
C ASN A 22 -30.29 -13.92 -29.05
N PRO A 23 -31.19 -13.84 -28.04
CA PRO A 23 -32.59 -14.22 -28.19
C PRO A 23 -33.39 -13.32 -29.15
N GLU A 24 -32.88 -12.13 -29.51
CA GLU A 24 -33.53 -11.26 -30.51
C GLU A 24 -33.27 -11.72 -31.95
N ASN A 25 -32.19 -12.48 -32.20
CA ASN A 25 -31.69 -12.76 -33.55
C ASN A 25 -31.68 -14.25 -33.93
N GLN A 26 -31.84 -15.17 -32.97
CA GLN A 26 -31.67 -16.60 -33.21
C GLN A 26 -32.69 -17.43 -32.41
N SER A 27 -33.35 -18.38 -33.07
CA SER A 27 -34.26 -19.33 -32.40
C SER A 27 -33.48 -20.34 -31.55
N MET A 28 -34.12 -20.83 -30.48
CA MET A 28 -33.54 -21.81 -29.56
C MET A 28 -33.05 -23.05 -30.32
N ASP A 29 -33.93 -23.68 -31.10
CA ASP A 29 -33.63 -24.94 -31.81
C ASP A 29 -32.41 -24.80 -32.73
N HIS A 30 -32.35 -23.74 -33.53
CA HIS A 30 -31.23 -23.48 -34.44
C HIS A 30 -29.91 -23.26 -33.67
N PHE A 31 -29.96 -22.62 -32.50
CA PHE A 31 -28.80 -22.43 -31.66
C PHE A 31 -28.34 -23.72 -30.95
N LEU A 32 -29.28 -24.59 -30.56
CA LEU A 32 -28.99 -25.93 -30.03
C LEU A 32 -28.36 -26.82 -31.12
N ASP A 33 -28.83 -26.72 -32.34
CA ASP A 33 -28.33 -27.45 -33.50
C ASP A 33 -26.88 -27.03 -33.88
N GLU A 34 -26.61 -25.73 -33.89
CA GLU A 34 -25.24 -25.19 -34.05
C GLU A 34 -24.33 -25.58 -32.89
N SER A 35 -24.82 -25.46 -31.65
CA SER A 35 -24.07 -25.86 -30.45
C SER A 35 -23.72 -27.35 -30.50
N THR A 36 -24.65 -28.21 -30.96
CA THR A 36 -24.43 -29.65 -31.13
C THR A 36 -23.30 -29.93 -32.12
N LYS A 37 -23.30 -29.26 -33.29
CA LYS A 37 -22.24 -29.38 -34.31
C LYS A 37 -20.87 -28.97 -33.75
N VAL A 38 -20.80 -27.90 -32.96
CA VAL A 38 -19.57 -27.44 -32.29
C VAL A 38 -19.10 -28.42 -31.20
N LEU A 39 -20.02 -29.01 -30.43
CA LEU A 39 -19.67 -29.97 -29.37
C LEU A 39 -19.16 -31.31 -29.92
N GLN A 40 -19.70 -31.76 -31.05
CA GLN A 40 -19.16 -32.91 -31.80
C GLN A 40 -17.72 -32.66 -32.24
N ALA A 41 -17.43 -31.48 -32.81
CA ALA A 41 -16.07 -31.10 -33.22
C ALA A 41 -15.07 -31.00 -32.05
N LEU A 42 -15.56 -30.76 -30.82
CA LEU A 42 -14.75 -30.65 -29.60
C LEU A 42 -14.49 -32.00 -28.88
N ASN A 43 -15.06 -33.12 -29.35
CA ASN A 43 -14.94 -34.45 -28.72
C ASN A 43 -15.27 -34.45 -27.21
N VAL A 44 -16.33 -33.74 -26.81
CA VAL A 44 -16.76 -33.64 -25.40
C VAL A 44 -17.39 -34.95 -24.93
N THR A 45 -16.86 -35.56 -23.87
CA THR A 45 -17.33 -36.88 -23.36
C THR A 45 -18.78 -36.83 -22.87
N ASP A 46 -19.17 -35.72 -22.25
CA ASP A 46 -20.48 -35.53 -21.62
C ASP A 46 -21.36 -34.59 -22.47
N GLY A 47 -21.26 -34.67 -23.80
CA GLY A 47 -21.91 -33.70 -24.72
C GLY A 47 -23.42 -33.53 -24.52
N LYS A 48 -24.11 -34.59 -24.06
CA LYS A 48 -25.53 -34.55 -23.67
C LYS A 48 -25.78 -33.59 -22.51
N PHE A 49 -25.09 -33.80 -21.38
CA PHE A 49 -25.17 -32.93 -20.20
C PHE A 49 -24.89 -31.46 -20.52
N VAL A 50 -23.95 -31.20 -21.44
CA VAL A 50 -23.65 -29.83 -21.92
C VAL A 50 -24.82 -29.23 -22.70
N LEU A 51 -25.48 -30.00 -23.58
CA LEU A 51 -26.66 -29.54 -24.32
C LEU A 51 -27.89 -29.38 -23.42
N GLU A 52 -28.15 -30.35 -22.54
CA GLU A 52 -29.26 -30.34 -21.57
C GLU A 52 -29.16 -29.13 -20.63
N THR A 53 -27.96 -28.89 -20.07
CA THR A 53 -27.68 -27.70 -19.24
C THR A 53 -27.86 -26.40 -20.03
N LEU A 54 -27.40 -26.37 -21.28
CA LEU A 54 -27.44 -25.17 -22.13
C LEU A 54 -28.88 -24.84 -22.57
N ALA A 55 -29.68 -25.83 -22.96
CA ALA A 55 -31.09 -25.67 -23.29
C ALA A 55 -31.89 -25.16 -22.09
N GLY A 56 -31.77 -25.82 -20.93
CA GLY A 56 -32.45 -25.40 -19.70
C GLY A 56 -32.03 -24.00 -19.20
N CYS A 57 -30.78 -23.58 -19.44
CA CYS A 57 -30.35 -22.21 -19.16
C CYS A 57 -30.97 -21.15 -20.10
N ILE A 58 -31.50 -21.54 -21.26
CA ILE A 58 -32.23 -20.66 -22.19
C ILE A 58 -33.73 -20.70 -21.88
N GLU A 59 -34.31 -21.89 -21.64
CA GLU A 59 -35.72 -22.09 -21.26
C GLU A 59 -36.07 -21.32 -19.98
N TYR A 60 -35.37 -21.61 -18.87
CA TYR A 60 -35.65 -21.01 -17.56
C TYR A 60 -34.97 -19.64 -17.38
N LYS A 61 -34.48 -19.04 -18.46
CA LYS A 61 -33.73 -17.77 -18.42
C LYS A 61 -34.42 -16.65 -17.63
N PRO A 62 -35.75 -16.40 -17.73
CA PRO A 62 -36.40 -15.36 -16.93
C PRO A 62 -36.28 -15.58 -15.41
N LEU A 63 -36.42 -16.82 -14.97
CA LEU A 63 -36.33 -17.24 -13.57
C LEU A 63 -34.89 -17.15 -13.03
N LEU A 64 -33.92 -17.56 -13.85
CA LEU A 64 -32.49 -17.51 -13.53
C LEU A 64 -31.96 -16.07 -13.52
N ASP A 65 -32.46 -15.22 -14.44
CA ASP A 65 -32.08 -13.81 -14.54
C ASP A 65 -32.52 -13.00 -13.32
N ILE A 66 -33.66 -13.31 -12.68
CA ILE A 66 -34.08 -12.71 -11.39
C ILE A 66 -32.97 -12.89 -10.34
N VAL A 67 -32.51 -14.14 -10.13
CA VAL A 67 -31.47 -14.46 -9.13
C VAL A 67 -30.13 -13.84 -9.51
N ALA A 68 -29.73 -13.93 -10.79
CA ALA A 68 -28.46 -13.38 -11.26
C ALA A 68 -28.41 -11.85 -11.13
N ASN A 69 -29.49 -11.14 -11.54
CA ASN A 69 -29.57 -9.70 -11.44
C ASN A 69 -29.54 -9.23 -9.97
N ALA A 70 -30.31 -9.89 -9.10
CA ALA A 70 -30.32 -9.59 -7.67
C ALA A 70 -28.96 -9.84 -6.99
N PHE A 71 -28.23 -10.90 -7.39
CA PHE A 71 -26.87 -11.15 -6.93
C PHE A 71 -25.96 -9.97 -7.25
N PHE A 72 -25.92 -9.48 -8.49
CA PHE A 72 -25.09 -8.33 -8.87
C PHE A 72 -25.45 -7.03 -8.11
N VAL A 73 -26.71 -6.83 -7.74
CA VAL A 73 -27.16 -5.69 -6.92
C VAL A 73 -26.71 -5.81 -5.46
N GLN A 74 -26.78 -7.01 -4.86
CA GLN A 74 -26.45 -7.24 -3.45
C GLN A 74 -24.95 -7.52 -3.26
N ASP A 75 -24.48 -8.75 -3.46
CA ASP A 75 -23.12 -9.19 -3.14
C ASP A 75 -22.13 -9.16 -4.33
N GLY A 76 -22.66 -9.23 -5.55
CA GLY A 76 -21.90 -9.33 -6.79
C GLY A 76 -21.19 -8.06 -7.25
N LYS A 77 -21.15 -7.00 -6.43
CA LYS A 77 -20.54 -5.67 -6.74
C LYS A 77 -19.05 -5.68 -7.10
N ARG A 78 -18.36 -6.82 -6.98
CA ARG A 78 -16.95 -7.03 -7.40
C ARG A 78 -16.78 -8.16 -8.44
N CYS A 79 -17.88 -8.73 -8.93
CA CYS A 79 -17.86 -9.75 -9.99
C CYS A 79 -17.97 -9.07 -11.35
N LEU A 80 -17.45 -9.69 -12.41
CA LEU A 80 -17.47 -9.10 -13.75
C LEU A 80 -18.80 -9.40 -14.45
N SER A 81 -19.32 -8.47 -15.26
CA SER A 81 -20.55 -8.70 -16.04
C SER A 81 -20.42 -9.87 -17.03
N SER A 82 -19.20 -10.17 -17.49
CA SER A 82 -18.87 -11.34 -18.31
C SER A 82 -19.03 -12.68 -17.57
N GLU A 83 -19.09 -12.66 -16.23
CA GLU A 83 -19.33 -13.84 -15.40
C GLU A 83 -20.83 -14.10 -15.17
N ARG A 84 -21.73 -13.23 -15.67
CA ARG A 84 -23.19 -13.38 -15.47
C ARG A 84 -23.69 -14.76 -15.88
N ASN A 85 -23.26 -15.24 -17.03
CA ASN A 85 -23.67 -16.54 -17.54
C ASN A 85 -23.09 -17.72 -16.73
N LEU A 86 -21.96 -17.55 -16.03
CA LEU A 86 -21.48 -18.55 -15.07
C LEU A 86 -22.42 -18.66 -13.86
N TYR A 87 -22.88 -17.53 -13.33
CA TYR A 87 -23.85 -17.53 -12.22
C TYR A 87 -25.23 -18.06 -12.65
N VAL A 88 -25.67 -17.79 -13.89
CA VAL A 88 -26.89 -18.38 -14.47
C VAL A 88 -26.78 -19.91 -14.56
N VAL A 89 -25.67 -20.45 -15.10
CA VAL A 89 -25.46 -21.91 -15.20
C VAL A 89 -25.40 -22.57 -13.82
N ILE A 90 -24.70 -21.96 -12.86
CA ILE A 90 -24.62 -22.51 -11.49
C ILE A 90 -25.96 -22.37 -10.75
N CYS A 91 -26.78 -21.36 -11.06
CA CYS A 91 -28.16 -21.27 -10.59
C CYS A 91 -29.00 -22.44 -11.14
N TYR A 92 -29.02 -22.63 -12.46
CA TYR A 92 -29.75 -23.73 -13.13
C TYR A 92 -29.35 -25.11 -12.58
N LEU A 93 -28.03 -25.35 -12.44
CA LEU A 93 -27.51 -26.59 -11.90
C LEU A 93 -27.86 -26.81 -10.41
N ALA A 94 -28.14 -25.73 -9.67
CA ALA A 94 -28.57 -25.78 -8.28
C ALA A 94 -30.09 -25.89 -8.11
N THR A 95 -30.89 -25.37 -9.04
CA THR A 95 -32.37 -25.40 -8.98
C THR A 95 -32.97 -26.65 -9.59
N PHE A 96 -32.54 -27.06 -10.79
CA PHE A 96 -33.20 -28.12 -11.57
C PHE A 96 -32.42 -29.43 -11.58
N GLN A 97 -31.08 -29.37 -11.59
CA GLN A 97 -30.22 -30.55 -11.76
C GLN A 97 -29.61 -31.09 -10.45
N LEU A 98 -29.84 -30.43 -9.31
CA LEU A 98 -29.17 -30.77 -8.03
C LEU A 98 -29.62 -32.12 -7.45
N GLU A 99 -30.89 -32.49 -7.63
CA GLU A 99 -31.45 -33.78 -7.20
C GLU A 99 -30.93 -34.92 -8.10
N GLU A 100 -30.84 -34.68 -9.42
CA GLU A 100 -30.43 -35.68 -10.42
C GLU A 100 -28.91 -35.93 -10.44
N LEU A 101 -28.09 -34.86 -10.41
CA LEU A 101 -26.63 -34.95 -10.33
C LEU A 101 -26.14 -35.39 -8.95
N GLY A 102 -26.89 -35.00 -7.91
CA GLY A 102 -26.52 -35.17 -6.51
C GLY A 102 -25.38 -34.28 -6.03
N LEU A 103 -25.39 -34.00 -4.72
CA LEU A 103 -24.43 -33.12 -4.04
C LEU A 103 -22.96 -33.44 -4.32
N GLN A 104 -22.58 -34.71 -4.45
CA GLN A 104 -21.18 -35.10 -4.68
C GLN A 104 -20.68 -34.60 -6.04
N GLN A 105 -21.51 -34.68 -7.08
CA GLN A 105 -21.16 -34.24 -8.42
C GLN A 105 -21.22 -32.71 -8.54
N PHE A 106 -22.27 -32.09 -7.98
CA PHE A 106 -22.36 -30.64 -7.84
C PHE A 106 -21.15 -30.06 -7.09
N SER A 107 -20.73 -30.70 -5.99
CA SER A 107 -19.56 -30.30 -5.21
C SER A 107 -18.25 -30.36 -6.03
N ARG A 108 -18.09 -31.36 -6.91
CA ARG A 108 -16.93 -31.44 -7.83
C ARG A 108 -16.93 -30.31 -8.85
N ILE A 109 -18.08 -30.01 -9.45
CA ILE A 109 -18.25 -28.90 -10.39
C ILE A 109 -17.88 -27.58 -9.70
N VAL A 110 -18.52 -27.28 -8.57
CA VAL A 110 -18.26 -26.07 -7.76
C VAL A 110 -16.78 -25.97 -7.33
N LYS A 111 -16.15 -27.06 -6.89
CA LYS A 111 -14.74 -27.10 -6.47
C LYS A 111 -13.74 -27.04 -7.64
N SER A 112 -14.18 -27.19 -8.88
CA SER A 112 -13.36 -27.01 -10.09
C SER A 112 -13.38 -25.58 -10.64
N LEU A 113 -14.28 -24.74 -10.12
CA LEU A 113 -14.44 -23.33 -10.46
C LEU A 113 -13.75 -22.43 -9.41
N ASP A 114 -13.76 -21.12 -9.64
CA ASP A 114 -13.19 -20.13 -8.72
C ASP A 114 -13.89 -20.14 -7.35
N ALA A 115 -13.15 -20.55 -6.31
CA ALA A 115 -13.68 -20.70 -4.96
C ALA A 115 -14.21 -19.38 -4.36
N ALA A 116 -13.61 -18.23 -4.70
CA ALA A 116 -14.01 -16.92 -4.17
C ALA A 116 -15.30 -16.40 -4.82
N LYS A 117 -15.57 -16.78 -6.07
CA LYS A 117 -16.83 -16.50 -6.79
C LYS A 117 -17.93 -17.45 -6.34
N MET A 118 -17.64 -18.74 -6.29
CA MET A 118 -18.60 -19.78 -5.88
C MET A 118 -19.04 -19.62 -4.42
N HIS A 119 -18.11 -19.34 -3.49
CA HIS A 119 -18.44 -19.08 -2.08
C HIS A 119 -19.47 -17.94 -1.94
N LYS A 120 -19.26 -16.81 -2.63
CA LYS A 120 -20.18 -15.66 -2.59
C LYS A 120 -21.54 -16.00 -3.19
N PHE A 121 -21.55 -16.61 -4.39
CA PHE A 121 -22.81 -16.87 -5.09
C PHE A 121 -23.67 -17.91 -4.36
N LEU A 122 -23.07 -19.00 -3.87
CA LEU A 122 -23.81 -20.01 -3.12
C LEU A 122 -24.29 -19.47 -1.76
N ARG A 123 -23.49 -18.66 -1.05
CA ARG A 123 -23.90 -17.98 0.19
C ARG A 123 -25.08 -17.03 -0.04
N PHE A 124 -25.10 -16.31 -1.15
CA PHE A 124 -26.21 -15.44 -1.53
C PHE A 124 -27.47 -16.26 -1.86
N PHE A 125 -27.33 -17.28 -2.72
CA PHE A 125 -28.47 -18.02 -3.27
C PHE A 125 -29.11 -18.98 -2.25
N PHE A 126 -28.31 -19.74 -1.49
CA PHE A 126 -28.79 -20.65 -0.44
C PHE A 126 -29.03 -19.96 0.92
N SER A 127 -29.20 -18.64 0.92
CA SER A 127 -29.71 -17.90 2.08
C SER A 127 -31.18 -18.25 2.31
N VAL A 128 -31.49 -18.88 3.44
CA VAL A 128 -32.85 -19.27 3.84
C VAL A 128 -33.82 -18.08 3.82
N LEU A 129 -33.34 -16.87 4.13
CA LEU A 129 -34.12 -15.64 4.06
C LEU A 129 -34.43 -15.23 2.62
N ASN A 130 -33.46 -15.33 1.71
CA ASN A 130 -33.67 -14.99 0.29
C ASN A 130 -34.65 -15.96 -0.37
N LEU A 131 -34.47 -17.27 -0.13
CA LEU A 131 -35.32 -18.34 -0.67
C LEU A 131 -36.77 -18.22 -0.22
N ASN A 132 -37.03 -17.97 1.07
CA ASN A 132 -38.41 -17.90 1.60
C ASN A 132 -39.12 -16.57 1.37
N THR A 133 -38.41 -15.51 0.98
CA THR A 133 -38.99 -14.19 0.69
C THR A 133 -38.88 -13.89 -0.81
N TRP A 134 -38.08 -12.89 -1.19
CA TRP A 134 -38.10 -12.30 -2.52
C TRP A 134 -37.81 -13.28 -3.67
N ILE A 135 -37.03 -14.36 -3.49
CA ILE A 135 -36.84 -15.35 -4.57
C ILE A 135 -38.17 -16.07 -4.84
N LYS A 136 -38.83 -16.58 -3.80
CA LYS A 136 -40.15 -17.19 -3.92
C LYS A 136 -41.17 -16.21 -4.45
N ASP A 137 -41.18 -14.97 -3.98
CA ASP A 137 -42.19 -13.97 -4.35
C ASP A 137 -42.02 -13.50 -5.81
N GLU A 138 -40.79 -13.29 -6.29
CA GLU A 138 -40.50 -12.94 -7.69
C GLU A 138 -40.73 -14.13 -8.64
N TRP A 139 -40.37 -15.36 -8.24
CA TRP A 139 -40.70 -16.57 -9.02
C TRP A 139 -42.22 -16.82 -9.07
N SER A 140 -42.95 -16.46 -8.01
CA SER A 140 -44.43 -16.50 -7.96
C SER A 140 -45.12 -15.47 -8.86
N GLN A 141 -44.37 -14.57 -9.52
CA GLN A 141 -44.91 -13.68 -10.57
C GLN A 141 -44.86 -14.33 -11.97
N ILE A 142 -44.10 -15.41 -12.15
CA ILE A 142 -43.94 -16.12 -13.42
C ILE A 142 -44.68 -17.47 -13.41
N TYR A 143 -44.70 -18.16 -12.26
CA TYR A 143 -45.33 -19.47 -12.08
C TYR A 143 -46.21 -19.49 -10.82
N ASP A 144 -47.15 -20.44 -10.73
CA ASP A 144 -48.06 -20.55 -9.58
C ASP A 144 -47.30 -20.72 -8.25
N SER A 145 -47.60 -19.88 -7.27
CA SER A 145 -46.92 -19.89 -5.96
C SER A 145 -46.86 -21.25 -5.23
N PRO A 146 -47.89 -22.13 -5.24
CA PRO A 146 -47.74 -23.49 -4.71
C PRO A 146 -46.73 -24.32 -5.50
N TYR A 147 -46.76 -24.28 -6.84
CA TYR A 147 -45.83 -25.00 -7.71
C TYR A 147 -44.38 -24.53 -7.48
N VAL A 148 -44.16 -23.22 -7.39
CA VAL A 148 -42.86 -22.59 -7.07
C VAL A 148 -42.35 -23.08 -5.71
N LYS A 149 -43.23 -23.13 -4.70
CA LYS A 149 -42.87 -23.54 -3.35
C LYS A 149 -42.46 -25.02 -3.33
N GLU A 150 -43.32 -25.91 -3.82
CA GLU A 150 -43.18 -27.35 -3.68
C GLU A 150 -42.08 -27.93 -4.57
N ASN A 151 -41.92 -27.45 -5.81
CA ASN A 151 -40.98 -28.02 -6.78
C ASN A 151 -39.59 -27.37 -6.76
N TRP A 152 -39.46 -26.13 -6.28
CA TRP A 152 -38.18 -25.40 -6.31
C TRP A 152 -37.70 -24.94 -4.92
N ILE A 153 -38.52 -24.21 -4.17
CA ILE A 153 -38.09 -23.64 -2.89
C ILE A 153 -37.87 -24.71 -1.82
N ASP A 154 -38.82 -25.63 -1.61
CA ASP A 154 -38.71 -26.67 -0.60
C ASP A 154 -37.54 -27.65 -0.88
N PRO A 155 -37.25 -28.07 -2.14
CA PRO A 155 -36.03 -28.81 -2.47
C PRO A 155 -34.73 -28.02 -2.22
N LEU A 156 -34.67 -26.73 -2.59
CA LEU A 156 -33.49 -25.88 -2.30
C LEU A 156 -33.24 -25.78 -0.79
N LEU A 157 -34.29 -25.64 0.02
CA LEU A 157 -34.20 -25.64 1.48
C LEU A 157 -33.78 -27.00 2.06
N ARG A 158 -34.26 -28.11 1.48
CA ARG A 158 -33.84 -29.49 1.82
C ARG A 158 -32.36 -29.76 1.53
N TRP A 159 -31.78 -29.11 0.52
CA TRP A 159 -30.34 -29.18 0.23
C TRP A 159 -29.48 -28.13 0.96
N GLN A 160 -30.09 -27.03 1.43
CA GLN A 160 -29.41 -25.93 2.11
C GLN A 160 -28.37 -26.34 3.18
N PRO A 161 -28.68 -27.20 4.18
CA PRO A 161 -27.70 -27.53 5.23
C PRO A 161 -26.48 -28.32 4.70
N LYS A 162 -26.65 -29.07 3.61
CA LYS A 162 -25.56 -29.80 2.95
C LYS A 162 -24.71 -28.89 2.06
N ILE A 163 -25.31 -27.84 1.49
CA ILE A 163 -24.60 -26.82 0.72
C ILE A 163 -23.93 -25.78 1.64
N GLN A 164 -24.46 -25.55 2.84
CA GLN A 164 -23.80 -24.75 3.88
C GLN A 164 -22.42 -25.33 4.25
N GLN A 165 -22.32 -26.66 4.43
CA GLN A 165 -21.04 -27.36 4.59
C GLN A 165 -20.10 -27.22 3.38
N LEU A 166 -20.65 -27.09 2.17
CA LEU A 166 -19.86 -26.84 0.95
C LEU A 166 -19.35 -25.40 0.91
N ILE A 167 -20.14 -24.42 1.36
CA ILE A 167 -19.77 -23.00 1.47
C ILE A 167 -18.64 -22.85 2.51
N GLU A 168 -18.74 -23.52 3.66
CA GLU A 168 -17.70 -23.55 4.70
C GLU A 168 -16.39 -24.15 4.16
N GLN A 169 -16.45 -25.30 3.46
CA GLN A 169 -15.29 -25.88 2.77
C GLN A 169 -14.68 -25.01 1.65
N LEU A 170 -15.38 -23.97 1.18
CA LEU A 170 -14.83 -22.95 0.28
C LEU A 170 -14.25 -21.76 1.04
N ALA A 171 -14.84 -21.37 2.18
CA ALA A 171 -14.29 -20.35 3.08
C ALA A 171 -12.94 -20.79 3.65
N ASP A 172 -12.84 -22.01 4.20
CA ASP A 172 -11.60 -22.59 4.73
C ASP A 172 -10.47 -22.55 3.70
N LYS A 173 -10.78 -22.82 2.42
CA LYS A 173 -9.81 -22.80 1.33
C LYS A 173 -9.32 -21.38 0.99
N LEU A 174 -10.12 -20.36 1.23
CA LEU A 174 -9.74 -18.96 0.99
C LEU A 174 -8.85 -18.46 2.12
N ASP A 175 -9.21 -18.73 3.38
CA ASP A 175 -8.43 -18.29 4.55
C ASP A 175 -7.08 -19.03 4.65
N ASN A 176 -7.04 -20.33 4.34
CA ASN A 176 -5.76 -21.06 4.25
C ASN A 176 -4.85 -20.56 3.11
N HIS A 177 -5.39 -19.94 2.06
CA HIS A 177 -4.59 -19.34 1.00
C HIS A 177 -3.93 -18.01 1.44
N VAL A 178 -4.42 -17.39 2.52
CA VAL A 178 -3.81 -16.21 3.16
C VAL A 178 -2.65 -16.61 4.07
N THR A 179 -2.73 -17.75 4.76
CA THR A 179 -1.64 -18.25 5.63
C THR A 179 -0.51 -18.91 4.86
N THR A 180 -0.72 -19.49 3.67
CA THR A 180 0.34 -20.06 2.82
C THR A 180 1.13 -19.01 2.03
N VAL A 181 1.46 -17.86 2.63
CA VAL A 181 2.59 -17.04 2.15
C VAL A 181 3.86 -17.83 2.43
N LYS A 182 4.53 -18.30 1.37
CA LYS A 182 5.86 -18.92 1.50
C LYS A 182 6.78 -17.92 2.20
N SER A 183 7.25 -18.26 3.39
CA SER A 183 8.23 -17.45 4.12
C SER A 183 9.50 -17.32 3.26
N SER A 184 9.74 -16.13 2.73
CA SER A 184 11.01 -15.79 2.09
C SER A 184 12.13 -16.03 3.10
N THR A 185 13.13 -16.81 2.71
CA THR A 185 14.33 -17.09 3.52
C THR A 185 14.89 -15.79 4.09
N VAL A 186 15.15 -15.76 5.40
CA VAL A 186 15.66 -14.58 6.10
C VAL A 186 16.97 -14.13 5.46
N THR A 187 17.01 -12.89 4.98
CA THR A 187 18.20 -12.31 4.36
C THR A 187 19.21 -11.91 5.42
N GLU A 188 20.27 -12.70 5.60
CA GLU A 188 21.36 -12.34 6.50
C GLU A 188 22.16 -11.13 5.95
N PRO A 189 22.46 -10.11 6.79
CA PRO A 189 23.19 -8.92 6.34
C PRO A 189 24.68 -9.24 6.17
N LYS A 190 25.13 -9.34 4.92
CA LYS A 190 26.55 -9.51 4.59
C LYS A 190 27.27 -8.16 4.61
N GLU A 191 28.40 -8.07 5.32
CA GLU A 191 29.15 -6.83 5.48
C GLU A 191 29.69 -6.28 4.15
N PHE A 192 29.76 -4.94 4.06
CA PHE A 192 30.15 -4.22 2.85
C PHE A 192 31.66 -4.03 2.76
N ASN A 193 32.27 -4.42 1.65
CA ASN A 193 33.67 -4.10 1.36
C ASN A 193 33.78 -2.68 0.82
N LEU A 194 34.50 -1.81 1.53
CA LEU A 194 34.85 -0.47 1.05
C LEU A 194 35.90 -0.58 -0.07
N THR A 195 35.50 -0.40 -1.33
CA THR A 195 36.46 -0.20 -2.42
C THR A 195 35.89 0.67 -3.55
N ILE A 196 36.82 1.39 -4.19
CA ILE A 196 36.69 2.44 -5.20
C ILE A 196 35.56 2.20 -6.23
N PRO A 197 34.73 3.23 -6.57
CA PRO A 197 33.65 3.06 -7.54
C PRO A 197 34.16 2.78 -8.96
N LYS A 198 33.64 1.72 -9.58
CA LYS A 198 33.76 1.51 -11.03
C LYS A 198 32.88 2.52 -11.80
N PRO A 199 33.33 3.06 -12.95
CA PRO A 199 32.51 3.94 -13.78
C PRO A 199 31.28 3.18 -14.31
N ARG A 200 30.13 3.85 -14.35
CA ARG A 200 28.90 3.28 -14.92
C ARG A 200 28.97 3.27 -16.44
N ALA A 201 28.86 2.09 -17.05
CA ALA A 201 28.38 2.00 -18.42
C ALA A 201 26.89 2.39 -18.46
N ILE A 202 26.48 3.12 -19.51
CA ILE A 202 25.07 3.43 -19.76
C ILE A 202 24.42 2.17 -20.35
N PRO A 203 23.27 1.69 -19.83
CA PRO A 203 22.59 0.53 -20.41
C PRO A 203 22.04 0.87 -21.81
N ILE A 204 22.28 -0.02 -22.77
CA ILE A 204 21.65 0.02 -24.09
C ILE A 204 20.15 -0.31 -23.90
N PRO A 205 19.21 0.49 -24.45
CA PRO A 205 17.79 0.33 -24.18
C PRO A 205 17.19 -0.91 -24.85
N GLU A 206 16.32 -1.62 -24.13
CA GLU A 206 15.58 -2.80 -24.62
C GLU A 206 14.53 -2.39 -25.68
N PRO A 207 14.63 -2.85 -26.95
CA PRO A 207 13.82 -2.30 -28.06
C PRO A 207 12.29 -2.54 -28.10
N ILE A 208 11.65 -3.04 -27.04
CA ILE A 208 10.19 -3.29 -26.90
C ILE A 208 9.60 -4.41 -27.83
N PRO A 209 8.58 -5.21 -27.43
CA PRO A 209 8.08 -6.34 -28.24
C PRO A 209 7.13 -6.00 -29.41
N LEU A 210 7.08 -6.91 -30.39
CA LEU A 210 6.47 -6.74 -31.72
C LEU A 210 4.93 -6.92 -31.73
N GLN A 211 4.20 -5.94 -31.20
CA GLN A 211 2.73 -6.02 -31.07
C GLN A 211 1.99 -6.04 -32.43
N GLU A 212 1.26 -7.11 -32.72
CA GLU A 212 0.54 -7.36 -33.99
C GLU A 212 -0.64 -6.41 -34.23
N ARG A 213 -1.05 -6.19 -35.49
CA ARG A 213 -2.09 -5.19 -35.80
C ARG A 213 -3.49 -5.72 -35.55
N THR A 214 -4.11 -5.24 -34.47
CA THR A 214 -5.56 -5.18 -34.32
C THR A 214 -6.16 -4.22 -35.36
N GLN A 215 -6.39 -4.76 -36.56
CA GLN A 215 -7.70 -4.81 -37.21
C GLN A 215 -8.64 -3.63 -36.81
N PRO A 216 -8.73 -2.54 -37.61
CA PRO A 216 -9.68 -1.46 -37.36
C PRO A 216 -11.15 -1.92 -37.46
N HIS A 217 -11.71 -2.31 -36.31
CA HIS A 217 -13.16 -2.49 -36.07
C HIS A 217 -13.59 -1.67 -34.84
N LEU A 218 -12.81 -1.76 -33.75
CA LEU A 218 -13.06 -1.15 -32.43
C LEU A 218 -13.18 0.39 -32.41
N VAL A 219 -12.78 1.09 -33.49
CA VAL A 219 -12.82 2.56 -33.56
C VAL A 219 -14.26 3.08 -33.73
N LEU A 220 -15.16 2.29 -34.34
CA LEU A 220 -16.57 2.67 -34.51
C LEU A 220 -17.35 2.53 -33.20
N GLU A 221 -17.21 1.40 -32.49
CA GLU A 221 -17.85 1.18 -31.18
C GLU A 221 -17.39 2.21 -30.13
N ALA A 222 -16.13 2.63 -30.18
CA ALA A 222 -15.60 3.69 -29.32
C ALA A 222 -16.25 5.07 -29.58
N ASN A 223 -16.65 5.36 -30.83
CA ASN A 223 -17.37 6.59 -31.16
C ASN A 223 -18.88 6.48 -30.85
N VAL A 224 -19.50 5.30 -30.96
CA VAL A 224 -20.90 5.09 -30.53
C VAL A 224 -21.05 5.27 -29.02
N ASN A 225 -20.10 4.76 -28.22
CA ASN A 225 -20.18 4.85 -26.76
C ASN A 225 -19.74 6.22 -26.18
N LYS A 226 -19.21 7.15 -26.98
CA LYS A 226 -18.77 8.50 -26.53
C LYS A 226 -19.87 9.37 -25.91
N PHE A 227 -21.15 9.05 -26.14
CA PHE A 227 -22.28 9.82 -25.64
C PHE A 227 -23.06 9.15 -24.50
N LYS A 228 -22.59 8.00 -23.97
CA LYS A 228 -23.16 7.36 -22.77
C LYS A 228 -22.68 8.07 -21.49
N CYS A 229 -23.11 9.32 -21.29
CA CYS A 229 -23.04 9.97 -19.99
C CYS A 229 -23.84 9.15 -18.96
N ALA A 230 -23.26 8.90 -17.79
CA ALA A 230 -23.81 7.96 -16.82
C ALA A 230 -25.14 8.45 -16.22
N PHE A 231 -26.23 7.71 -16.46
CA PHE A 231 -27.44 7.77 -15.64
C PHE A 231 -27.19 7.05 -14.31
N SER A 232 -26.68 7.76 -13.31
CA SER A 232 -26.75 7.31 -11.93
C SER A 232 -28.22 7.32 -11.45
N LYS A 233 -28.80 6.13 -11.24
CA LYS A 233 -30.07 6.03 -10.52
C LYS A 233 -29.87 6.57 -9.09
N LEU A 234 -30.67 7.55 -8.70
CA LEU A 234 -30.62 8.19 -7.39
C LEU A 234 -31.43 7.39 -6.36
N ASP A 235 -31.05 6.14 -6.15
CA ASP A 235 -31.67 5.25 -5.17
C ASP A 235 -31.24 5.65 -3.76
N LYS A 236 -32.00 6.56 -3.15
CA LYS A 236 -31.88 6.89 -1.74
C LYS A 236 -32.37 5.72 -0.88
N ARG A 237 -31.44 5.06 -0.16
CA ARG A 237 -31.74 4.48 1.16
C ARG A 237 -30.48 4.49 2.02
N GLU A 238 -30.62 5.07 3.20
CA GLU A 238 -29.55 5.15 4.19
C GLU A 238 -29.48 3.83 4.97
N ASN A 239 -28.29 3.26 5.10
CA ASN A 239 -27.86 2.36 6.19
C ASN A 239 -26.38 2.02 5.97
N ALA A 240 -25.49 2.66 6.72
CA ALA A 240 -24.04 2.57 6.50
C ALA A 240 -23.24 2.63 7.82
N SER A 241 -23.39 1.60 8.64
CA SER A 241 -22.47 1.34 9.75
C SER A 241 -21.23 0.57 9.26
N GLU A 242 -20.30 1.24 8.59
CA GLU A 242 -18.86 0.88 8.64
C GLU A 242 -17.98 1.98 8.01
N VAL A 243 -17.05 2.53 8.78
CA VAL A 243 -16.15 3.59 8.33
C VAL A 243 -14.86 2.99 7.77
N LYS A 244 -14.60 3.18 6.48
CA LYS A 244 -13.26 2.99 5.89
C LYS A 244 -12.91 4.19 5.01
N ASN A 245 -11.88 4.93 5.43
CA ASN A 245 -11.53 6.25 4.91
C ASN A 245 -11.19 6.21 3.41
N LYS A 246 -12.04 6.80 2.58
CA LYS A 246 -11.69 7.25 1.24
C LYS A 246 -11.40 8.75 1.30
N PRO A 247 -10.39 9.28 0.58
CA PRO A 247 -10.24 10.72 0.42
C PRO A 247 -11.45 11.26 -0.34
N GLU A 248 -12.13 12.26 0.21
CA GLU A 248 -13.22 12.93 -0.50
C GLU A 248 -12.67 13.67 -1.71
N PHE A 249 -13.14 13.29 -2.91
CA PHE A 249 -12.76 13.99 -4.13
C PHE A 249 -13.56 15.29 -4.22
N GLN A 250 -13.06 16.35 -3.56
CA GLN A 250 -13.65 17.69 -3.64
C GLN A 250 -13.51 18.23 -5.07
N ALA A 251 -14.54 17.99 -5.88
CA ALA A 251 -14.67 18.60 -7.19
C ALA A 251 -14.61 20.13 -7.05
N GLN A 252 -13.59 20.75 -7.66
CA GLN A 252 -13.43 22.20 -7.62
C GLN A 252 -14.69 22.86 -8.18
N LYS A 253 -15.33 23.72 -7.37
CA LYS A 253 -16.42 24.56 -7.86
C LYS A 253 -15.86 25.49 -8.93
N ILE A 254 -16.21 25.23 -10.19
CA ILE A 254 -16.01 26.18 -11.28
C ILE A 254 -16.77 27.45 -10.90
N GLN A 255 -16.04 28.51 -10.51
CA GLN A 255 -16.62 29.82 -10.20
C GLN A 255 -16.94 30.60 -11.48
N GLY A 256 -17.57 29.92 -12.45
CA GLY A 256 -18.14 30.57 -13.61
C GLY A 256 -19.33 31.41 -13.14
N LYS A 257 -19.28 32.72 -13.39
CA LYS A 257 -20.52 33.48 -13.57
C LYS A 257 -21.22 32.85 -14.77
N ILE A 258 -22.32 32.16 -14.52
CA ILE A 258 -23.22 31.77 -15.61
C ILE A 258 -23.97 33.04 -15.98
N ASP A 259 -23.38 33.81 -16.90
CA ASP A 259 -24.08 34.94 -17.51
C ASP A 259 -25.36 34.39 -18.15
N ASN A 260 -26.47 35.11 -17.98
CA ASN A 260 -27.81 34.66 -18.39
C ASN A 260 -28.01 34.75 -19.91
N VAL A 261 -27.16 34.07 -20.67
CA VAL A 261 -27.37 33.79 -22.09
C VAL A 261 -28.69 33.00 -22.20
N PRO A 262 -29.67 33.45 -22.99
CA PRO A 262 -30.95 32.76 -23.14
C PRO A 262 -30.77 31.48 -23.99
N ILE A 263 -30.27 30.43 -23.35
CA ILE A 263 -30.15 29.09 -23.94
C ILE A 263 -31.56 28.61 -24.29
N LYS A 264 -31.85 28.50 -25.59
CA LYS A 264 -33.13 27.97 -26.10
C LYS A 264 -33.33 26.55 -25.57
N LEU A 265 -34.21 26.40 -24.58
CA LEU A 265 -34.45 25.11 -23.94
C LEU A 265 -35.14 24.16 -24.92
N ASN A 266 -34.60 22.95 -25.08
CA ASN A 266 -35.26 21.89 -25.85
C ASN A 266 -36.61 21.54 -25.23
N ALA A 267 -37.62 21.21 -26.04
CA ALA A 267 -38.95 20.81 -25.56
C ALA A 267 -38.91 19.74 -24.45
N ALA A 268 -38.10 18.70 -24.64
CA ALA A 268 -37.90 17.64 -23.65
C ALA A 268 -37.15 18.10 -22.37
N ALA A 269 -36.45 19.23 -22.37
CA ALA A 269 -35.92 19.85 -21.15
C ALA A 269 -37.03 20.59 -20.39
N ILE A 270 -37.79 21.43 -21.09
CA ILE A 270 -38.95 22.18 -20.56
C ILE A 270 -39.93 21.21 -19.88
N LEU A 271 -40.34 20.14 -20.57
CA LEU A 271 -41.32 19.18 -20.02
C LEU A 271 -40.79 18.40 -18.81
N ARG A 272 -39.50 18.02 -18.79
CA ARG A 272 -38.88 17.33 -17.62
C ARG A 272 -38.73 18.26 -16.42
N GLU A 273 -38.40 19.53 -16.63
CA GLU A 273 -38.28 20.53 -15.56
C GLU A 273 -39.66 20.92 -15.01
N GLY A 274 -40.65 21.13 -15.89
CA GLY A 274 -42.05 21.36 -15.52
C GLY A 274 -42.62 20.21 -14.68
N ALA A 275 -42.47 18.96 -15.13
CA ALA A 275 -42.91 17.78 -14.37
C ALA A 275 -42.19 17.63 -13.01
N LEU A 276 -40.94 18.07 -12.90
CA LEU A 276 -40.20 18.09 -11.64
C LEU A 276 -40.76 19.14 -10.67
N TYR A 277 -41.14 20.32 -11.15
CA TYR A 277 -41.78 21.35 -10.32
C TYR A 277 -43.23 21.02 -9.97
N GLN A 278 -44.00 20.39 -10.86
CA GLN A 278 -45.35 19.88 -10.56
C GLN A 278 -45.31 18.89 -9.39
N ARG A 279 -44.42 17.88 -9.45
CA ARG A 279 -44.21 16.93 -8.33
C ARG A 279 -43.79 17.60 -7.01
N LYS A 280 -43.10 18.72 -7.06
CA LYS A 280 -42.76 19.51 -5.85
C LYS A 280 -43.96 20.28 -5.31
N MET A 281 -44.79 20.86 -6.18
CA MET A 281 -46.05 21.47 -5.74
C MET A 281 -46.98 20.42 -5.13
N GLU A 282 -47.16 19.27 -5.79
CA GLU A 282 -47.93 18.13 -5.27
C GLU A 282 -47.44 17.72 -3.87
N GLN A 283 -46.12 17.69 -3.64
CA GLN A 283 -45.53 17.37 -2.33
C GLN A 283 -45.80 18.45 -1.26
N GLU A 284 -45.66 19.74 -1.56
CA GLU A 284 -45.96 20.80 -0.59
C GLU A 284 -47.49 20.99 -0.38
N LEU A 285 -48.32 20.74 -1.39
CA LEU A 285 -49.78 20.70 -1.27
C LEU A 285 -50.23 19.55 -0.37
N ASN A 286 -49.74 18.34 -0.59
CA ASN A 286 -50.01 17.18 0.28
C ASN A 286 -49.51 17.42 1.72
N ARG A 287 -48.42 18.16 1.90
CA ARG A 287 -47.94 18.60 3.22
C ARG A 287 -48.92 19.60 3.86
N ILE A 288 -49.32 20.65 3.15
CA ILE A 288 -50.31 21.64 3.64
C ILE A 288 -51.62 20.94 4.00
N GLU A 289 -52.10 20.02 3.17
CA GLU A 289 -53.30 19.22 3.45
C GLU A 289 -53.13 18.35 4.70
N SER A 290 -51.95 17.74 4.89
CA SER A 290 -51.65 16.97 6.11
C SER A 290 -51.65 17.86 7.36
N LEU A 291 -51.14 19.09 7.28
CA LEU A 291 -51.21 20.07 8.37
C LEU A 291 -52.65 20.52 8.65
N LEU A 292 -53.47 20.75 7.62
CA LEU A 292 -54.90 21.06 7.75
C LEU A 292 -55.69 19.90 8.38
N ARG A 293 -55.28 18.64 8.13
CA ARG A 293 -55.78 17.42 8.79
C ARG A 293 -55.26 17.23 10.23
N GLY A 294 -54.48 18.18 10.77
CA GLY A 294 -54.00 18.20 12.15
C GLY A 294 -52.64 17.51 12.38
N ALA A 295 -51.88 17.17 11.34
CA ALA A 295 -50.50 16.69 11.52
C ALA A 295 -49.58 17.82 12.03
N ARG A 296 -48.57 17.48 12.84
CA ARG A 296 -47.54 18.43 13.29
C ARG A 296 -46.36 18.45 12.32
N ASP A 297 -45.84 19.65 12.05
CA ASP A 297 -44.66 19.84 11.20
C ASP A 297 -43.39 19.21 11.83
N PRO A 298 -42.67 18.32 11.13
CA PRO A 298 -41.45 17.69 11.67
C PRO A 298 -40.23 18.61 11.66
N SER A 299 -40.36 19.85 11.15
CA SER A 299 -39.28 20.82 10.98
C SER A 299 -38.52 21.11 12.28
N GLU A 300 -39.24 21.32 13.39
CA GLU A 300 -38.65 21.56 14.72
C GLU A 300 -37.75 20.40 15.15
N PHE A 301 -38.23 19.17 15.01
CA PHE A 301 -37.48 17.96 15.34
C PHE A 301 -36.27 17.76 14.43
N LEU A 302 -36.41 18.03 13.12
CA LEU A 302 -35.32 17.93 12.15
C LEU A 302 -34.27 19.04 12.29
N GLU A 303 -34.60 20.17 12.90
CA GLU A 303 -33.63 21.22 13.25
C GLU A 303 -32.94 20.90 14.57
N TRP A 304 -33.68 20.48 15.60
CA TRP A 304 -33.10 19.94 16.84
C TRP A 304 -32.13 18.79 16.56
N GLN A 305 -32.51 17.83 15.72
CA GLN A 305 -31.66 16.68 15.37
C GLN A 305 -30.37 17.11 14.66
N LYS A 306 -30.38 18.17 13.85
CA LYS A 306 -29.15 18.74 13.26
C LYS A 306 -28.29 19.39 14.33
N GLN A 307 -28.86 20.24 15.17
CA GLN A 307 -28.14 20.90 16.27
C GLN A 307 -27.50 19.90 17.25
N MET A 308 -28.15 18.76 17.52
CA MET A 308 -27.55 17.70 18.34
C MET A 308 -26.37 17.04 17.61
N ARG A 309 -26.51 16.64 16.34
CA ARG A 309 -25.40 16.10 15.54
C ARG A 309 -24.22 17.08 15.42
N GLU A 310 -24.50 18.38 15.30
CA GLU A 310 -23.50 19.45 15.26
C GLU A 310 -22.75 19.54 16.61
N LYS A 311 -23.47 19.57 17.74
CA LYS A 311 -22.87 19.54 19.09
C LYS A 311 -22.09 18.26 19.39
N ASP A 312 -22.56 17.11 18.93
CA ASP A 312 -21.86 15.82 19.11
C ASP A 312 -20.53 15.81 18.35
N LEU A 313 -20.52 16.39 17.14
CA LEU A 313 -19.32 16.54 16.31
C LEU A 313 -18.35 17.57 16.89
N GLU A 314 -18.84 18.70 17.41
CA GLU A 314 -18.03 19.68 18.15
C GLU A 314 -17.36 19.08 19.39
N GLN A 315 -18.10 18.26 20.17
CA GLN A 315 -17.56 17.53 21.31
C GLN A 315 -16.46 16.55 20.90
N GLN A 316 -16.68 15.76 19.84
CA GLN A 316 -15.67 14.83 19.32
C GLN A 316 -14.40 15.56 18.87
N LEU A 317 -14.53 16.70 18.18
CA LEU A 317 -13.38 17.52 17.78
C LEU A 317 -12.63 18.09 19.00
N ALA A 318 -13.34 18.60 20.00
CA ALA A 318 -12.77 19.10 21.24
C ALA A 318 -12.05 18.01 22.06
N GLU A 319 -12.58 16.79 22.09
CA GLU A 319 -11.91 15.63 22.70
C GLU A 319 -10.65 15.23 21.93
N ILE A 320 -10.68 15.20 20.60
CA ILE A 320 -9.51 14.90 19.77
C ILE A 320 -8.41 15.95 20.00
N GLU A 321 -8.76 17.23 20.13
CA GLU A 321 -7.79 18.27 20.51
C GLU A 321 -7.27 18.06 21.95
N CYS A 322 -8.13 17.74 22.92
CA CYS A 322 -7.70 17.47 24.29
C CYS A 322 -6.70 16.29 24.36
N ARG A 323 -6.99 15.16 23.70
CA ARG A 323 -6.09 14.00 23.63
C ARG A 323 -4.75 14.36 22.97
N ARG A 324 -4.78 15.15 21.88
CA ARG A 324 -3.59 15.67 21.18
C ARG A 324 -2.76 16.60 22.08
N LEU A 325 -3.39 17.44 22.89
CA LEU A 325 -2.70 18.35 23.82
C LEU A 325 -2.16 17.60 25.04
N GLN A 326 -2.88 16.63 25.59
CA GLN A 326 -2.39 15.74 26.66
C GLN A 326 -1.11 15.00 26.23
N GLY A 327 -1.06 14.48 24.99
CA GLY A 327 0.14 13.86 24.44
C GLY A 327 1.35 14.82 24.36
N LYS A 328 1.13 16.09 24.01
CA LYS A 328 2.19 17.13 24.04
C LYS A 328 2.65 17.45 25.46
N LEU A 329 1.72 17.59 26.39
CA LEU A 329 1.99 17.90 27.80
C LEU A 329 2.82 16.77 28.44
N SER A 330 2.42 15.51 28.24
CA SER A 330 3.16 14.34 28.70
C SER A 330 4.58 14.26 28.10
N HIS A 331 4.77 14.66 26.84
CA HIS A 331 6.10 14.73 26.24
C HIS A 331 6.99 15.79 26.93
N GLU A 332 6.48 16.98 27.19
CA GLU A 332 7.23 18.05 27.88
C GLU A 332 7.57 17.66 29.33
N GLU A 333 6.64 17.05 30.05
CA GLU A 333 6.86 16.51 31.41
C GLU A 333 7.91 15.39 31.41
N ALA A 334 7.87 14.48 30.43
CA ALA A 334 8.88 13.42 30.28
C ALA A 334 10.29 13.98 29.94
N VAL A 335 10.37 15.10 29.22
CA VAL A 335 11.66 15.78 28.96
C VAL A 335 12.19 16.46 30.23
N LEU A 336 11.33 17.12 31.00
CA LEU A 336 11.70 17.72 32.30
C LEU A 336 12.16 16.66 33.31
N ALA A 337 11.43 15.55 33.44
CA ALA A 337 11.81 14.44 34.31
C ALA A 337 13.18 13.86 33.94
N ARG A 338 13.48 13.70 32.64
CA ARG A 338 14.81 13.28 32.16
C ARG A 338 15.91 14.29 32.50
N GLN A 339 15.64 15.60 32.42
CA GLN A 339 16.61 16.62 32.82
C GLN A 339 16.90 16.58 34.33
N ASN A 340 15.86 16.40 35.17
CA ASN A 340 16.04 16.26 36.63
C ASN A 340 16.92 15.05 36.98
N VAL A 341 16.64 13.86 36.41
CA VAL A 341 17.46 12.64 36.63
C VAL A 341 18.92 12.84 36.17
N ILE A 342 19.15 13.55 35.07
CA ILE A 342 20.52 13.89 34.62
C ILE A 342 21.22 14.83 35.62
N GLN A 343 20.52 15.78 36.23
CA GLN A 343 21.09 16.66 37.26
C GLN A 343 21.40 15.91 38.57
N GLU A 344 20.53 14.99 39.00
CA GLU A 344 20.81 14.13 40.16
C GLU A 344 22.00 13.21 39.94
N ASN A 345 22.09 12.57 38.77
CA ASN A 345 23.19 11.66 38.45
C ASN A 345 24.52 12.41 38.32
N LYS A 346 24.51 13.67 37.89
CA LYS A 346 25.69 14.56 37.98
C LYS A 346 26.10 14.76 39.44
N LYS A 347 25.21 15.25 40.30
CA LYS A 347 25.51 15.45 41.74
C LYS A 347 26.06 14.20 42.43
N LYS A 348 25.50 13.02 42.14
CA LYS A 348 26.00 11.73 42.66
C LYS A 348 27.40 11.40 42.13
N ALA A 349 27.69 11.67 40.85
CA ALA A 349 29.01 11.51 40.25
C ALA A 349 30.02 12.64 40.61
N ASP A 350 29.54 13.74 41.18
CA ASP A 350 30.38 14.81 41.73
C ASP A 350 30.84 14.40 43.14
N LEU A 351 29.90 14.04 44.04
CA LEU A 351 30.18 13.49 45.38
C LEU A 351 31.11 12.27 45.33
N MET A 352 30.84 11.29 44.46
CA MET A 352 31.71 10.11 44.29
C MET A 352 33.13 10.46 43.85
N ARG A 353 33.35 11.60 43.16
CA ARG A 353 34.69 12.07 42.80
C ARG A 353 35.38 12.82 43.94
N GLU A 354 34.62 13.45 44.81
CA GLU A 354 35.11 14.06 46.05
C GLU A 354 35.55 12.95 47.03
N GLU A 355 34.69 11.94 47.28
CA GLU A 355 35.00 10.74 48.08
C GLU A 355 36.25 9.99 47.58
N ILE A 356 36.35 9.73 46.27
CA ILE A 356 37.54 9.11 45.66
C ILE A 356 38.78 10.01 45.79
N GLY A 357 38.60 11.34 45.70
CA GLY A 357 39.68 12.31 45.90
C GLY A 357 40.25 12.28 47.32
N GLU A 358 39.39 12.25 48.33
CA GLU A 358 39.79 12.13 49.74
C GLU A 358 40.54 10.82 50.01
N LEU A 359 40.04 9.68 49.50
CA LEU A 359 40.71 8.38 49.61
C LEU A 359 42.08 8.37 48.91
N MET A 360 42.21 9.04 47.76
CA MET A 360 43.47 9.20 47.04
C MET A 360 44.48 10.04 47.83
N CYS A 361 44.05 11.13 48.48
CA CYS A 361 44.89 11.94 49.36
C CYS A 361 45.40 11.12 50.56
N GLN A 362 44.50 10.42 51.27
CA GLN A 362 44.88 9.55 52.40
C GLN A 362 45.88 8.45 51.99
N TYR A 363 45.74 7.89 50.79
CA TYR A 363 46.68 6.90 50.27
C TYR A 363 48.05 7.52 49.92
N ALA A 364 48.08 8.71 49.34
CA ALA A 364 49.31 9.45 49.06
C ALA A 364 50.06 9.82 50.34
N GLU A 365 49.35 10.22 51.41
CA GLU A 365 49.92 10.50 52.73
C GLU A 365 50.56 9.25 53.35
N ARG A 366 49.87 8.10 53.33
CA ARG A 366 50.45 6.82 53.79
C ARG A 366 51.67 6.42 52.98
N ARG A 367 51.64 6.55 51.65
CA ARG A 367 52.83 6.27 50.81
C ARG A 367 54.00 7.24 51.08
N LEU A 368 53.73 8.46 51.56
CA LEU A 368 54.77 9.38 52.03
C LEU A 368 55.34 8.96 53.39
N GLN A 369 54.52 8.40 54.28
CA GLN A 369 54.94 7.86 55.58
C GLN A 369 55.81 6.60 55.39
N GLU A 370 55.31 5.61 54.64
CA GLU A 370 56.06 4.39 54.28
C GLU A 370 57.41 4.74 53.61
N GLN A 371 57.46 5.78 52.75
CA GLN A 371 58.70 6.23 52.14
C GLN A 371 59.69 6.90 53.11
N LYS A 372 59.24 7.43 54.26
CA LYS A 372 60.13 7.94 55.31
C LYS A 372 60.69 6.77 56.13
N GLU A 373 59.81 5.90 56.60
CA GLU A 373 60.18 4.67 57.32
C GLU A 373 61.18 3.82 56.51
N MET A 374 60.94 3.64 55.21
CA MET A 374 61.85 2.92 54.31
C MET A 374 63.16 3.69 54.05
N ARG A 375 63.20 5.02 54.10
CA ARG A 375 64.46 5.79 54.01
C ARG A 375 65.28 5.62 55.28
N GLU A 376 64.66 5.75 56.44
CA GLU A 376 65.30 5.55 57.75
C GLU A 376 65.88 4.13 57.87
N LEU A 377 65.13 3.11 57.43
CA LEU A 377 65.61 1.73 57.38
C LEU A 377 66.73 1.52 56.34
N VAL A 378 66.65 2.17 55.17
CA VAL A 378 67.73 2.14 54.16
C VAL A 378 68.99 2.85 54.65
N GLU A 379 68.88 3.92 55.43
CA GLU A 379 70.04 4.62 56.02
C GLU A 379 70.75 3.71 57.04
N GLN A 380 70.00 3.04 57.93
CA GLN A 380 70.53 2.01 58.83
C GLN A 380 71.23 0.85 58.07
N VAL A 381 70.61 0.35 56.99
CA VAL A 381 71.22 -0.69 56.13
C VAL A 381 72.43 -0.18 55.37
N VAL A 382 72.45 1.09 54.94
CA VAL A 382 73.61 1.73 54.31
C VAL A 382 74.75 1.89 55.29
N GLU A 383 74.49 2.16 56.57
CA GLU A 383 75.50 2.14 57.64
C GLU A 383 76.06 0.73 57.90
N GLY A 384 75.18 -0.27 58.00
CA GLY A 384 75.58 -1.67 57.99
C GLY A 384 76.44 -2.04 56.77
N HIS A 385 76.12 -1.52 55.59
CA HIS A 385 76.89 -1.70 54.37
C HIS A 385 78.21 -0.91 54.33
N LYS A 386 78.33 0.26 54.97
CA LYS A 386 79.63 0.95 55.15
C LYS A 386 80.58 0.01 55.93
N ASN A 387 80.09 -0.54 57.04
CA ASN A 387 80.84 -1.46 57.90
C ASN A 387 81.18 -2.78 57.18
N ALA A 388 80.21 -3.38 56.48
CA ALA A 388 80.43 -4.60 55.70
C ALA A 388 81.36 -4.38 54.49
N LYS A 389 81.36 -3.20 53.86
CA LYS A 389 82.34 -2.85 52.80
C LYS A 389 83.75 -2.72 53.37
N GLN A 390 83.93 -2.13 54.56
CA GLN A 390 85.24 -2.09 55.23
C GLN A 390 85.75 -3.51 55.53
N ALA A 391 84.88 -4.45 55.95
CA ALA A 391 85.24 -5.86 56.10
C ALA A 391 85.56 -6.55 54.76
N LYS A 392 84.73 -6.34 53.72
CA LYS A 392 84.93 -6.93 52.39
C LYS A 392 86.19 -6.41 51.69
N MET A 393 86.61 -5.16 51.93
CA MET A 393 87.87 -4.60 51.46
C MET A 393 89.10 -5.25 52.12
N LYS A 394 88.98 -5.73 53.37
CA LYS A 394 90.01 -6.59 53.99
C LYS A 394 90.02 -7.96 53.31
N LEU A 395 88.85 -8.57 53.11
CA LEU A 395 88.71 -9.92 52.53
C LEU A 395 89.08 -10.02 51.04
N GLN A 396 88.84 -8.96 50.24
CA GLN A 396 89.23 -8.91 48.83
C GLN A 396 90.74 -8.76 48.62
N LYS A 397 91.50 -8.21 49.58
CA LYS A 397 92.97 -8.25 49.53
C LYS A 397 93.47 -9.70 49.56
N TYR A 398 92.86 -10.56 50.38
CA TYR A 398 93.14 -11.99 50.40
C TYR A 398 92.65 -12.70 49.12
N LYS A 399 91.37 -12.55 48.72
CA LYS A 399 90.84 -13.28 47.55
C LYS A 399 91.49 -12.91 46.21
N ARG A 400 92.12 -11.74 46.08
CA ARG A 400 92.92 -11.40 44.88
C ARG A 400 94.17 -12.26 44.72
N GLN A 401 94.68 -12.83 45.80
CA GLN A 401 95.82 -13.76 45.77
C GLN A 401 95.43 -15.12 45.17
N ILE A 402 94.12 -15.46 45.16
CA ILE A 402 93.60 -16.78 44.75
C ILE A 402 93.09 -16.78 43.30
N VAL A 403 92.42 -15.71 42.84
CA VAL A 403 91.82 -15.70 41.50
C VAL A 403 92.87 -15.70 40.38
N GLN A 404 94.10 -15.28 40.67
CA GLN A 404 95.24 -15.40 39.74
C GLN A 404 95.62 -16.86 39.46
N GLU A 405 95.24 -17.79 40.35
CA GLU A 405 95.57 -19.22 40.29
C GLU A 405 94.57 -20.04 39.42
N VAL A 406 93.51 -19.42 38.89
CA VAL A 406 92.36 -20.11 38.27
C VAL A 406 91.96 -19.57 36.88
N SER A 407 92.31 -18.33 36.53
CA SER A 407 91.87 -17.72 35.26
C SER A 407 92.49 -18.34 33.99
N GLU A 408 93.35 -19.32 34.13
CA GLU A 408 94.11 -19.95 33.05
C GLU A 408 93.33 -21.10 32.34
N GLU A 409 92.21 -21.57 32.91
CA GLU A 409 91.59 -22.86 32.56
C GLU A 409 90.43 -22.85 31.53
N SER A 410 89.88 -21.70 31.10
CA SER A 410 88.45 -21.63 30.68
C SER A 410 88.10 -21.16 29.25
N ARG A 411 89.05 -21.05 28.30
CA ARG A 411 88.85 -20.28 27.05
C ARG A 411 88.17 -21.00 25.85
N GLU A 412 87.75 -22.26 25.95
CA GLU A 412 87.90 -23.19 24.81
C GLU A 412 86.61 -23.64 24.05
N LEU A 413 85.39 -23.19 24.39
CA LEU A 413 84.16 -23.98 24.07
C LEU A 413 83.06 -23.42 23.13
N LEU A 414 82.95 -22.12 22.82
CA LEU A 414 81.68 -21.53 22.29
C LEU A 414 81.75 -20.99 20.84
N ARG A 415 81.16 -21.68 19.82
CA ARG A 415 81.20 -21.20 18.41
C ARG A 415 80.14 -21.69 17.38
N GLN A 416 78.87 -21.89 17.76
CA GLN A 416 77.80 -22.44 16.89
C GLN A 416 76.85 -21.38 16.24
N ALA A 417 75.90 -21.80 15.38
CA ALA A 417 75.07 -20.98 14.47
C ALA A 417 73.54 -21.25 14.56
N LEU A 418 72.69 -20.54 13.79
CA LEU A 418 71.24 -20.40 14.04
C LEU A 418 70.29 -20.32 12.80
N GLU A 419 70.77 -20.35 11.55
CA GLU A 419 70.14 -19.63 10.42
C GLU A 419 69.22 -20.40 9.41
N GLU A 420 68.74 -21.63 9.68
CA GLU A 420 68.01 -22.50 8.70
C GLU A 420 66.55 -22.08 8.31
N ALA A 421 66.30 -20.82 7.89
CA ALA A 421 64.98 -20.14 8.04
C ALA A 421 63.94 -20.04 6.85
N GLU A 422 63.96 -18.95 6.06
CA GLU A 422 62.76 -18.16 5.61
C GLU A 422 61.81 -18.68 4.49
N GLU A 423 60.70 -17.92 4.28
CA GLU A 423 59.81 -17.84 3.08
C GLU A 423 58.76 -18.97 2.83
N LYS A 424 58.59 -19.41 1.57
CA LYS A 424 57.66 -20.45 1.03
C LYS A 424 56.18 -20.03 0.77
N LEU A 425 55.84 -18.74 0.65
CA LEU A 425 54.44 -18.29 0.90
C LEU A 425 53.49 -17.97 -0.30
N ARG A 426 53.95 -17.31 -1.37
CA ARG A 426 53.22 -16.14 -1.95
C ARG A 426 52.00 -16.29 -2.92
N LYS A 427 51.46 -17.46 -3.26
CA LYS A 427 50.67 -17.64 -4.52
C LYS A 427 49.13 -17.77 -4.40
N ARG A 428 48.30 -16.70 -4.37
CA ARG A 428 46.80 -16.81 -4.43
C ARG A 428 46.03 -15.69 -5.17
N TYR A 429 45.10 -16.10 -6.06
CA TYR A 429 44.24 -15.26 -6.93
C TYR A 429 42.99 -14.67 -6.22
N GLU A 430 42.28 -13.60 -6.62
CA GLU A 430 42.24 -12.71 -7.81
C GLU A 430 41.09 -12.92 -8.83
N LEU A 431 40.59 -14.15 -9.02
CA LEU A 431 39.74 -14.64 -10.14
C LEU A 431 38.41 -13.88 -10.50
N ILE A 432 37.95 -12.90 -9.72
CA ILE A 432 36.51 -12.61 -9.57
C ILE A 432 36.11 -11.22 -10.15
N GLN A 433 36.04 -11.05 -11.49
CA GLN A 433 35.67 -9.74 -12.09
C GLN A 433 34.83 -9.70 -13.39
N GLN A 434 34.46 -10.83 -14.02
CA GLN A 434 33.70 -10.83 -15.29
C GLN A 434 32.27 -11.40 -15.15
N ILE A 435 31.50 -11.36 -16.26
CA ILE A 435 30.13 -11.90 -16.47
C ILE A 435 28.95 -10.92 -16.18
N ARG A 436 28.06 -10.79 -17.19
CA ARG A 436 26.66 -10.24 -17.22
C ARG A 436 26.40 -8.71 -17.26
N ALA A 437 26.23 -8.23 -18.50
CA ALA A 437 25.34 -7.14 -19.00
C ALA A 437 24.57 -7.65 -20.28
N ILE A 438 23.68 -6.86 -20.96
CA ILE A 438 22.98 -6.98 -22.32
C ILE A 438 22.01 -8.18 -22.66
N GLU A 439 21.01 -8.25 -23.61
CA GLU A 439 20.13 -7.40 -24.52
C GLU A 439 18.94 -8.31 -25.12
N SER A 440 18.00 -8.12 -26.10
CA SER A 440 17.49 -7.12 -27.14
C SER A 440 16.07 -7.49 -27.73
N LEU A 441 15.38 -6.69 -28.62
CA LEU A 441 13.93 -6.82 -29.08
C LEU A 441 13.50 -6.13 -30.47
N PRO A 442 12.21 -6.21 -30.98
CA PRO A 442 11.69 -5.58 -32.26
C PRO A 442 10.19 -5.05 -32.38
N LEU A 443 9.75 -4.26 -33.41
CA LEU A 443 8.35 -3.62 -33.57
C LEU A 443 7.61 -3.55 -34.99
N PHE A 444 6.24 -3.35 -35.03
CA PHE A 444 5.27 -2.84 -36.11
C PHE A 444 4.21 -3.73 -36.93
N ARG A 445 3.36 -3.16 -37.87
CA ARG A 445 1.87 -3.50 -38.12
C ARG A 445 1.12 -3.13 -39.49
N ASN A 446 0.21 -3.94 -40.15
CA ASN A 446 -0.69 -3.54 -41.33
C ASN A 446 -2.15 -4.21 -41.56
N LYS A 447 -3.06 -3.80 -42.53
CA LYS A 447 -4.43 -4.39 -42.93
C LYS A 447 -5.07 -3.90 -44.33
N PHE A 448 -6.23 -4.44 -44.83
CA PHE A 448 -6.91 -4.19 -46.20
C PHE A 448 -8.51 -3.97 -46.30
N VAL A 449 -9.16 -3.89 -47.51
CA VAL A 449 -10.52 -3.29 -47.92
C VAL A 449 -11.30 -3.97 -49.13
N ASP A 450 -12.54 -3.54 -49.52
CA ASP A 450 -13.44 -4.02 -50.65
C ASP A 450 -14.28 -2.89 -51.41
N LEU A 451 -15.17 -3.20 -52.40
CA LEU A 451 -15.71 -2.31 -53.48
C LEU A 451 -17.25 -2.27 -53.76
N THR A 452 -17.69 -1.37 -54.69
CA THR A 452 -19.07 -1.20 -55.19
C THR A 452 -19.27 -1.55 -56.68
N GLN A 453 -20.36 -2.27 -57.03
CA GLN A 453 -21.23 -2.01 -58.22
C GLN A 453 -22.44 -2.96 -58.27
N THR A 454 -23.59 -2.49 -58.74
CA THR A 454 -24.82 -3.31 -58.91
C THR A 454 -24.84 -4.08 -60.24
N PRO A 455 -25.34 -5.34 -60.29
CA PRO A 455 -25.16 -6.22 -61.45
C PRO A 455 -26.48 -6.56 -62.18
N GLY A 456 -26.53 -6.40 -63.51
CA GLY A 456 -27.71 -6.74 -64.32
C GLY A 456 -27.91 -8.26 -64.44
N HIS A 457 -29.15 -8.74 -64.24
CA HIS A 457 -29.46 -10.17 -64.09
C HIS A 457 -30.69 -10.66 -64.88
N GLY A 458 -31.35 -9.82 -65.68
CA GLY A 458 -32.30 -10.26 -66.71
C GLY A 458 -33.68 -10.69 -66.20
N LEU A 459 -34.13 -10.17 -65.06
CA LEU A 459 -35.44 -10.50 -64.49
C LEU A 459 -36.57 -9.67 -65.13
N ILE A 460 -37.77 -10.24 -65.25
CA ILE A 460 -38.97 -9.61 -65.84
C ILE A 460 -39.43 -8.35 -65.08
N GLY A 461 -38.91 -8.13 -63.87
CA GLY A 461 -39.09 -6.91 -63.07
C GLY A 461 -37.99 -5.84 -63.22
N GLU A 462 -36.99 -6.04 -64.08
CA GLU A 462 -35.94 -5.04 -64.38
C GLU A 462 -36.50 -3.89 -65.24
N MET A 463 -37.40 -3.10 -64.67
CA MET A 463 -37.63 -1.75 -65.18
C MET A 463 -36.32 -0.97 -65.11
N SER A 464 -35.90 -0.39 -66.23
CA SER A 464 -34.75 0.51 -66.25
C SER A 464 -34.92 1.67 -65.27
N ILE A 465 -33.80 2.30 -64.92
CA ILE A 465 -33.74 3.56 -64.14
C ILE A 465 -34.61 4.69 -64.75
N VAL A 466 -35.10 4.53 -65.99
CA VAL A 466 -35.96 5.48 -66.71
C VAL A 466 -37.45 5.09 -66.66
N GLU A 467 -37.82 3.83 -66.90
CA GLU A 467 -39.23 3.38 -66.88
C GLU A 467 -39.89 3.52 -65.50
N LEU A 468 -39.09 3.47 -64.44
CA LEU A 468 -39.49 3.75 -63.06
C LEU A 468 -40.10 5.17 -62.92
N ARG A 469 -39.79 6.13 -63.82
CA ARG A 469 -40.05 7.56 -63.62
C ARG A 469 -41.47 8.03 -63.94
N GLU A 470 -42.14 7.42 -64.91
CA GLU A 470 -43.49 7.86 -65.35
C GLU A 470 -44.61 7.30 -64.48
N ARG A 471 -44.52 6.03 -64.06
CA ARG A 471 -45.44 5.48 -63.03
C ARG A 471 -45.34 6.23 -61.72
N LEU A 472 -44.13 6.71 -61.37
CA LEU A 472 -43.92 7.65 -60.29
C LEU A 472 -44.55 9.04 -60.52
N ALA A 473 -44.98 9.44 -61.72
CA ALA A 473 -45.54 10.78 -61.97
C ALA A 473 -46.98 10.93 -61.45
N LEU A 474 -47.90 10.02 -61.82
CA LEU A 474 -49.29 10.05 -61.33
C LEU A 474 -49.38 9.78 -59.82
N LEU A 475 -48.53 8.88 -59.31
CA LEU A 475 -48.44 8.62 -57.86
C LEU A 475 -48.06 9.87 -57.07
N LYS A 476 -47.17 10.74 -57.61
CA LYS A 476 -46.82 12.03 -56.96
C LYS A 476 -48.03 12.96 -56.82
N GLU A 477 -49.08 12.87 -57.64
CA GLU A 477 -50.20 13.81 -57.58
C GLU A 477 -51.22 13.46 -56.50
N ALA A 478 -51.56 12.18 -56.38
CA ALA A 478 -52.31 11.67 -55.23
C ALA A 478 -51.50 11.88 -53.92
N GLN A 479 -50.18 11.68 -53.99
CA GLN A 479 -49.28 11.94 -52.87
C GLN A 479 -49.27 13.42 -52.45
N LYS A 480 -49.21 14.40 -53.38
CA LYS A 480 -49.25 15.85 -53.04
C LYS A 480 -50.45 16.21 -52.17
N LYS A 481 -51.66 15.78 -52.53
CA LYS A 481 -52.89 16.08 -51.76
C LYS A 481 -52.87 15.43 -50.37
N ALA A 482 -52.47 14.16 -50.30
CA ALA A 482 -52.30 13.46 -49.03
C ALA A 482 -51.11 13.98 -48.20
N GLU A 483 -50.18 14.73 -48.78
CA GLU A 483 -49.16 15.51 -48.07
C GLU A 483 -49.72 16.84 -47.58
N GLU A 484 -50.59 17.53 -48.33
CA GLU A 484 -51.20 18.81 -47.95
C GLU A 484 -52.07 18.68 -46.70
N GLU A 485 -53.01 17.73 -46.65
CA GLU A 485 -53.83 17.44 -45.46
C GLU A 485 -52.96 17.10 -44.23
N LYS A 486 -51.86 16.38 -44.44
CA LYS A 486 -50.90 16.05 -43.37
C LYS A 486 -50.07 17.25 -42.95
N ARG A 487 -49.71 18.17 -43.86
CA ARG A 487 -49.01 19.41 -43.51
C ARG A 487 -49.88 20.27 -42.60
N ASP A 488 -51.18 20.38 -42.86
CA ASP A 488 -52.11 21.17 -42.04
C ASP A 488 -52.33 20.55 -40.65
N GLN A 489 -52.52 19.22 -40.57
CA GLN A 489 -52.55 18.49 -39.30
C GLN A 489 -51.26 18.71 -38.50
N ILE A 490 -50.09 18.61 -39.17
CA ILE A 490 -48.78 18.86 -38.57
C ILE A 490 -48.62 20.33 -38.12
N ILE A 491 -49.22 21.30 -38.80
CA ILE A 491 -49.20 22.73 -38.42
C ILE A 491 -50.01 22.95 -37.14
N HIS A 492 -51.24 22.45 -37.06
CA HIS A 492 -52.06 22.56 -35.85
C HIS A 492 -51.45 21.81 -34.65
N GLU A 493 -50.89 20.61 -34.88
CA GLU A 493 -50.14 19.90 -33.85
C GLU A 493 -48.91 20.68 -33.37
N LYS A 494 -48.18 21.36 -34.26
CA LYS A 494 -47.04 22.23 -33.87
C LYS A 494 -47.51 23.40 -33.02
N GLN A 495 -48.55 24.12 -33.45
CA GLN A 495 -49.12 25.26 -32.72
C GLN A 495 -49.55 24.86 -31.29
N ALA A 496 -50.27 23.74 -31.15
CA ALA A 496 -50.68 23.23 -29.83
C ALA A 496 -49.49 22.82 -28.94
N LYS A 497 -48.45 22.20 -29.54
CA LYS A 497 -47.21 21.84 -28.82
C LYS A 497 -46.40 23.08 -28.43
N GLU A 498 -46.39 24.12 -29.25
CA GLU A 498 -45.72 25.40 -28.96
C GLU A 498 -46.42 26.16 -27.83
N GLN A 499 -47.75 26.27 -27.84
CA GLN A 499 -48.54 26.84 -26.74
C GLN A 499 -48.27 26.13 -25.41
N LEU A 500 -48.37 24.79 -25.38
CA LEU A 500 -48.09 24.00 -24.18
C LEU A 500 -46.67 24.21 -23.64
N LEU A 501 -45.67 24.40 -24.53
CA LEU A 501 -44.31 24.70 -24.12
C LEU A 501 -44.14 26.12 -23.56
N LEU A 502 -44.89 27.11 -24.05
CA LEU A 502 -44.93 28.46 -23.50
C LEU A 502 -45.53 28.47 -22.08
N ASP A 503 -46.68 27.83 -21.87
CA ASP A 503 -47.32 27.71 -20.55
C ASP A 503 -46.36 27.05 -19.53
N LYS A 504 -45.64 26.01 -19.96
CA LYS A 504 -44.66 25.31 -19.12
C LYS A 504 -43.41 26.16 -18.86
N LEU A 505 -42.96 26.95 -19.83
CA LEU A 505 -41.88 27.93 -19.63
C LEU A 505 -42.26 29.02 -18.63
N GLU A 506 -43.50 29.52 -18.68
CA GLU A 506 -43.97 30.52 -17.72
C GLU A 506 -44.01 29.94 -16.31
N GLN A 507 -44.63 28.76 -16.12
CA GLN A 507 -44.66 28.03 -14.85
C GLN A 507 -43.23 27.83 -14.30
N ILE A 508 -42.30 27.36 -15.13
CA ILE A 508 -40.87 27.21 -14.79
C ILE A 508 -40.23 28.54 -14.37
N SER A 509 -40.52 29.64 -15.06
CA SER A 509 -39.97 30.96 -14.72
C SER A 509 -40.42 31.42 -13.33
N GLN A 510 -41.69 31.19 -12.98
CA GLN A 510 -42.26 31.54 -11.68
C GLN A 510 -41.58 30.72 -10.55
N PHE A 511 -41.37 29.41 -10.74
CA PHE A 511 -40.63 28.57 -9.78
C PHE A 511 -39.16 28.97 -9.63
N ARG A 512 -38.47 29.27 -10.75
CA ARG A 512 -37.08 29.73 -10.71
C ARG A 512 -36.94 31.05 -9.95
N ALA A 513 -37.87 32.00 -10.15
CA ALA A 513 -37.90 33.25 -9.42
C ALA A 513 -38.18 33.06 -7.91
N ALA A 514 -39.14 32.20 -7.55
CA ALA A 514 -39.45 31.88 -6.16
C ALA A 514 -38.28 31.18 -5.43
N LEU A 515 -37.65 30.19 -6.09
CA LEU A 515 -36.47 29.50 -5.57
C LEU A 515 -35.25 30.41 -5.48
N GLY A 516 -35.09 31.36 -6.40
CA GLY A 516 -34.07 32.41 -6.32
C GLY A 516 -34.21 33.25 -5.05
N ARG A 517 -35.41 33.78 -4.77
CA ARG A 517 -35.71 34.55 -3.55
C ARG A 517 -35.50 33.72 -2.27
N ALA A 518 -35.92 32.45 -2.27
CA ALA A 518 -35.67 31.55 -1.13
C ALA A 518 -34.17 31.23 -0.94
N ALA A 519 -33.38 31.21 -2.01
CA ALA A 519 -31.95 30.97 -1.97
C ALA A 519 -31.15 32.19 -1.49
N THR A 520 -31.56 33.43 -1.82
CA THR A 520 -30.90 34.64 -1.31
C THR A 520 -31.13 34.80 0.20
N LEU A 521 -32.38 34.64 0.67
CA LEU A 521 -32.71 34.66 2.10
C LEU A 521 -31.89 33.64 2.89
N ARG A 522 -31.81 32.38 2.41
CA ARG A 522 -30.98 31.33 3.02
C ARG A 522 -29.47 31.61 2.98
N GLN A 523 -28.98 32.45 2.06
CA GLN A 523 -27.58 32.92 2.09
C GLN A 523 -27.39 34.04 3.12
N GLU A 524 -28.36 34.92 3.29
CA GLU A 524 -28.33 36.00 4.28
C GLU A 524 -28.41 35.43 5.71
N GLU A 525 -29.35 34.52 5.97
CA GLU A 525 -29.38 33.73 7.21
C GLU A 525 -28.02 33.07 7.52
N LYS A 526 -27.36 32.51 6.51
CA LYS A 526 -26.05 31.85 6.69
C LYS A 526 -24.92 32.84 6.95
N LYS A 527 -24.91 34.00 6.30
CA LYS A 527 -23.96 35.10 6.59
C LYS A 527 -24.17 35.67 8.00
N ILE A 528 -25.42 35.71 8.48
CA ILE A 528 -25.74 36.12 9.84
C ILE A 528 -25.27 35.04 10.84
N LYS A 529 -25.65 33.77 10.62
CA LYS A 529 -25.26 32.64 11.46
C LYS A 529 -23.74 32.42 11.50
N SER A 530 -22.99 32.63 10.41
CA SER A 530 -21.52 32.53 10.43
C SER A 530 -20.88 33.61 11.30
N ARG A 531 -21.32 34.88 11.15
CA ARG A 531 -20.84 36.00 11.97
C ARG A 531 -21.06 35.79 13.47
N PHE A 532 -22.15 35.12 13.86
CA PHE A 532 -22.37 34.72 15.27
C PHE A 532 -21.59 33.47 15.69
N SER A 533 -21.22 32.59 14.76
CA SER A 533 -20.41 31.38 15.00
C SER A 533 -18.91 31.61 14.93
N GLU A 534 -18.45 32.78 14.45
CA GLU A 534 -17.02 33.10 14.26
C GLU A 534 -16.29 33.40 15.58
N GLY A 535 -16.98 33.42 16.72
CA GLY A 535 -16.37 33.41 18.06
C GLY A 535 -16.09 31.97 18.53
N PRO A 536 -14.83 31.49 18.49
CA PRO A 536 -14.53 30.11 18.85
C PRO A 536 -14.59 29.93 20.36
N VAL A 537 -15.70 29.37 20.87
CA VAL A 537 -15.83 28.86 22.24
C VAL A 537 -14.99 27.58 22.37
N LYS A 538 -13.66 27.75 22.28
CA LYS A 538 -12.69 26.68 22.56
C LYS A 538 -12.97 26.19 23.97
N SER A 539 -13.30 24.90 24.09
CA SER A 539 -13.66 24.33 25.38
C SER A 539 -12.61 24.68 26.44
N GLU A 540 -13.07 25.01 27.64
CA GLU A 540 -12.19 25.50 28.71
C GLU A 540 -11.03 24.52 29.00
N ARG A 541 -11.30 23.21 28.84
CA ARG A 541 -10.34 22.11 28.89
C ARG A 541 -9.19 22.27 27.88
N VAL A 542 -9.48 22.60 26.62
CA VAL A 542 -8.48 22.87 25.58
C VAL A 542 -7.63 24.08 25.96
N LEU A 543 -8.24 25.18 26.39
CA LEU A 543 -7.52 26.40 26.78
C LEU A 543 -6.60 26.16 27.99
N ASN A 544 -7.08 25.44 29.01
CA ASN A 544 -6.30 25.13 30.20
C ASN A 544 -5.17 24.12 29.92
N LEU A 545 -5.34 23.18 28.96
CA LEU A 545 -4.24 22.34 28.47
C LEU A 545 -3.21 23.16 27.67
N GLN A 546 -3.63 24.11 26.84
CA GLN A 546 -2.72 25.00 26.11
C GLN A 546 -1.85 25.84 27.07
N LYS A 547 -2.45 26.41 28.13
CA LYS A 547 -1.72 27.12 29.21
C LYS A 547 -0.66 26.24 29.87
N LYS A 548 -1.02 25.03 30.33
CA LYS A 548 -0.07 24.08 30.95
C LYS A 548 1.09 23.68 30.04
N ILE A 549 0.86 23.55 28.73
CA ILE A 549 1.95 23.32 27.76
C ILE A 549 2.87 24.54 27.66
N THR A 550 2.32 25.76 27.66
CA THR A 550 3.17 26.97 27.68
C THR A 550 3.96 27.11 29.00
N GLU A 551 3.38 26.74 30.13
CA GLU A 551 4.09 26.68 31.43
C GLU A 551 5.25 25.68 31.39
N LYS A 552 4.98 24.42 31.02
CA LYS A 552 6.00 23.34 30.96
C LYS A 552 7.10 23.60 29.92
N THR A 553 6.76 24.15 28.76
CA THR A 553 7.80 24.56 27.77
C THR A 553 8.66 25.72 28.25
N MET A 554 8.12 26.62 29.08
CA MET A 554 8.89 27.71 29.70
C MET A 554 9.73 27.23 30.90
N GLU A 555 9.26 26.27 31.70
CA GLU A 555 10.08 25.54 32.68
C GLU A 555 11.28 24.87 31.99
N ARG A 556 11.05 24.17 30.88
CA ARG A 556 12.10 23.49 30.11
C ARG A 556 13.12 24.48 29.54
N LYS A 557 12.68 25.64 29.05
CA LYS A 557 13.59 26.72 28.62
C LYS A 557 14.46 27.21 29.77
N LYS A 558 13.86 27.52 30.93
CA LYS A 558 14.59 27.96 32.14
C LYS A 558 15.62 26.91 32.61
N GLN A 559 15.26 25.62 32.63
CA GLN A 559 16.23 24.55 32.96
C GLN A 559 17.37 24.47 31.94
N ALA A 560 17.06 24.54 30.63
CA ALA A 560 18.07 24.53 29.57
C ALA A 560 18.94 25.80 29.55
N GLU A 561 18.42 26.94 30.01
CA GLU A 561 19.16 28.19 30.17
C GLU A 561 20.08 28.12 31.40
N LEU A 562 19.62 27.62 32.55
CA LEU A 562 20.49 27.37 33.72
C LEU A 562 21.67 26.44 33.37
N LEU A 563 21.42 25.41 32.55
CA LEU A 563 22.46 24.49 32.04
C LEU A 563 23.40 25.11 30.99
N LYS A 564 23.11 26.31 30.48
CA LYS A 564 23.99 27.11 29.60
C LYS A 564 24.67 28.28 30.33
N VAL A 565 24.00 28.83 31.35
CA VAL A 565 24.45 29.94 32.20
C VAL A 565 25.35 29.45 33.34
N THR A 566 25.55 28.14 33.48
CA THR A 566 26.87 27.60 33.83
C THR A 566 27.78 27.64 32.60
N PRO A 567 28.60 28.70 32.39
CA PRO A 567 29.71 28.61 31.44
C PRO A 567 30.67 27.51 31.89
N PRO A 568 31.53 26.99 30.99
CA PRO A 568 32.71 26.24 31.40
C PRO A 568 33.63 27.19 32.19
N LYS A 569 33.42 27.29 33.51
CA LYS A 569 34.29 28.03 34.43
C LYS A 569 35.70 27.49 34.23
N THR A 570 36.57 28.41 33.81
CA THR A 570 37.88 28.13 33.25
C THR A 570 37.87 27.05 32.16
N SER A 571 37.98 27.52 30.92
CA SER A 571 38.90 26.91 29.94
C SER A 571 40.35 26.99 30.43
N ALA A 572 40.61 26.49 31.64
CA ALA A 572 41.93 26.05 32.02
C ALA A 572 42.27 24.98 31.00
N VAL A 573 43.33 25.23 30.24
CA VAL A 573 43.98 24.21 29.43
C VAL A 573 44.15 23.00 30.33
N ARG A 574 43.44 21.90 30.09
CA ARG A 574 43.89 20.60 30.59
C ARG A 574 45.29 20.44 30.00
N PRO A 575 46.35 20.33 30.81
CA PRO A 575 47.47 19.54 30.34
C PRO A 575 46.85 18.16 30.07
N ARG A 576 46.78 17.75 28.80
CA ARG A 576 46.89 16.32 28.51
C ARG A 576 48.20 15.93 29.15
N GLU A 577 48.13 15.17 30.25
CA GLU A 577 49.26 14.97 31.15
C GLU A 577 50.53 14.67 30.36
N PRO A 578 51.53 15.59 30.35
CA PRO A 578 52.71 15.42 29.52
C PRO A 578 53.53 14.19 29.91
N GLN A 579 53.18 13.47 30.98
CA GLN A 579 53.81 12.21 31.38
C GLN A 579 53.83 11.18 30.25
N LYS A 580 52.74 11.03 29.46
CA LYS A 580 52.80 10.16 28.26
C LYS A 580 53.70 10.76 27.17
N GLY A 581 53.64 12.07 26.93
CA GLY A 581 54.47 12.76 25.95
C GLY A 581 55.97 12.67 26.27
N PHE A 582 56.37 13.04 27.48
CA PHE A 582 57.76 13.10 27.93
C PHE A 582 58.39 11.72 28.10
N LEU A 583 57.63 10.71 28.56
CA LEU A 583 58.10 9.31 28.50
C LEU A 583 58.28 8.86 27.06
N GLN A 584 57.36 9.22 26.15
CA GLN A 584 57.43 8.83 24.74
C GLN A 584 58.51 9.60 23.96
N GLU A 585 58.79 10.86 24.26
CA GLU A 585 59.85 11.67 23.65
C GLU A 585 61.24 11.20 24.09
N ASN A 586 61.45 10.95 25.39
CA ASN A 586 62.71 10.38 25.86
C ASN A 586 62.92 8.95 25.31
N HIS A 587 61.84 8.18 25.15
CA HIS A 587 61.86 6.88 24.51
C HIS A 587 62.23 6.96 23.00
N TRP A 588 61.66 7.91 22.25
CA TRP A 588 62.05 8.15 20.85
C TRP A 588 63.51 8.60 20.75
N LYS A 589 63.99 9.50 21.62
CA LYS A 589 65.40 9.92 21.64
C LYS A 589 66.35 8.76 21.90
N VAL A 590 66.08 7.89 22.87
CA VAL A 590 66.90 6.69 23.13
C VAL A 590 66.90 5.73 21.94
N LEU A 591 65.78 5.58 21.23
CA LEU A 591 65.71 4.80 19.99
C LEU A 591 66.48 5.45 18.84
N GLU A 592 66.47 6.77 18.71
CA GLU A 592 67.25 7.51 17.70
C GLU A 592 68.75 7.47 18.00
N GLU A 593 69.16 7.61 19.27
CA GLU A 593 70.55 7.49 19.70
C GLU A 593 71.09 6.06 19.51
N SER A 594 70.31 5.03 19.85
CA SER A 594 70.67 3.63 19.57
C SER A 594 70.83 3.39 18.06
N ARG A 595 69.89 3.88 17.23
CA ARG A 595 70.00 3.80 15.76
C ARG A 595 71.21 4.55 15.22
N ALA A 596 71.53 5.73 15.75
CA ALA A 596 72.70 6.50 15.34
C ALA A 596 74.02 5.82 15.72
N GLN A 597 74.08 5.16 16.89
CA GLN A 597 75.22 4.33 17.29
C GLN A 597 75.35 3.08 16.41
N GLN A 598 74.26 2.37 16.14
CA GLN A 598 74.23 1.22 15.22
C GLN A 598 74.69 1.61 13.81
N PHE A 599 74.24 2.77 13.29
CA PHE A 599 74.65 3.24 11.96
C PHE A 599 76.15 3.60 11.90
N LYS A 600 76.69 4.25 12.94
CA LYS A 600 78.15 4.51 13.05
C LYS A 600 78.96 3.22 13.14
N MET A 601 78.49 2.23 13.89
CA MET A 601 79.13 0.90 14.00
C MET A 601 79.21 0.19 12.64
N LEU A 602 78.18 0.35 11.80
CA LEU A 602 78.15 -0.17 10.42
C LEU A 602 79.07 0.62 9.49
N GLN A 603 79.10 1.96 9.56
CA GLN A 603 80.00 2.79 8.75
C GLN A 603 81.49 2.53 9.02
N HIS A 604 81.85 2.22 10.28
CA HIS A 604 83.23 1.90 10.65
C HIS A 604 83.57 0.40 10.53
N GLY A 605 82.65 -0.44 10.05
CA GLY A 605 82.89 -1.90 9.88
C GLY A 605 83.05 -2.69 11.18
N LEU A 606 82.72 -2.09 12.33
CA LEU A 606 82.93 -2.67 13.67
C LEU A 606 81.82 -3.68 14.06
N ALA A 607 80.72 -3.74 13.32
CA ALA A 607 79.66 -4.72 13.48
C ALA A 607 79.10 -5.15 12.11
N SER A 608 78.64 -6.40 12.00
CA SER A 608 77.92 -6.86 10.81
C SER A 608 76.49 -6.28 10.75
N ARG A 609 75.93 -6.18 9.53
CA ARG A 609 74.55 -5.70 9.30
C ARG A 609 73.51 -6.53 10.08
N GLU A 610 73.78 -7.82 10.25
CA GLU A 610 72.98 -8.76 11.04
C GLU A 610 73.11 -8.54 12.55
N ALA A 611 74.30 -8.25 13.07
CA ALA A 611 74.50 -7.97 14.50
C ALA A 611 73.75 -6.69 14.92
N ALA A 612 73.81 -5.64 14.09
CA ALA A 612 73.04 -4.43 14.31
C ALA A 612 71.51 -4.69 14.27
N GLN A 613 71.04 -5.51 13.33
CA GLN A 613 69.61 -5.87 13.24
C GLN A 613 69.15 -6.76 14.41
N LYS A 614 69.97 -7.73 14.86
CA LYS A 614 69.68 -8.57 16.03
C LYS A 614 69.64 -7.74 17.33
N MET A 615 70.53 -6.74 17.47
CA MET A 615 70.46 -5.75 18.56
C MET A 615 69.16 -4.93 18.51
N ALA A 616 68.82 -4.33 17.37
CA ALA A 616 67.60 -3.55 17.18
C ALA A 616 66.32 -4.38 17.42
N ALA A 617 66.32 -5.67 17.05
CA ALA A 617 65.22 -6.59 17.33
C ALA A 617 65.08 -6.90 18.83
N CYS A 618 66.17 -7.11 19.55
CA CYS A 618 66.17 -7.30 21.01
C CYS A 618 65.70 -6.05 21.77
N GLU A 619 66.04 -4.84 21.31
CA GLU A 619 65.51 -3.61 21.89
C GLU A 619 64.01 -3.43 21.59
N ALA A 620 63.59 -3.62 20.34
CA ALA A 620 62.19 -3.54 19.94
C ALA A 620 61.30 -4.57 20.69
N ALA A 621 61.77 -5.80 20.86
CA ALA A 621 61.07 -6.86 21.60
C ALA A 621 60.91 -6.53 23.10
N LYS A 622 61.92 -5.96 23.76
CA LYS A 622 61.82 -5.47 25.15
C LYS A 622 60.84 -4.30 25.31
N ILE A 623 60.50 -3.63 24.21
CA ILE A 623 59.64 -2.45 24.14
C ILE A 623 58.21 -2.80 23.68
N GLY A 624 57.99 -4.02 23.17
CA GLY A 624 56.70 -4.43 22.59
C GLY A 624 56.43 -3.86 21.19
N ALA A 625 57.48 -3.42 20.48
CA ALA A 625 57.40 -2.89 19.13
C ALA A 625 57.97 -3.87 18.09
N THR A 626 57.47 -3.82 16.85
CA THR A 626 58.02 -4.60 15.73
C THR A 626 59.24 -3.92 15.12
N SER A 627 60.34 -4.66 14.96
CA SER A 627 61.59 -4.15 14.37
C SER A 627 61.50 -4.04 12.85
N CYS A 628 61.75 -2.84 12.30
CA CYS A 628 61.87 -2.64 10.86
C CYS A 628 63.23 -3.18 10.35
N ILE A 629 63.18 -4.18 9.47
CA ILE A 629 64.38 -4.73 8.82
C ILE A 629 64.89 -3.72 7.78
N LEU A 630 66.14 -3.26 7.94
CA LEU A 630 66.83 -2.40 6.98
C LEU A 630 67.17 -3.19 5.70
N ARG A 631 66.22 -3.25 4.76
CA ARG A 631 66.46 -3.73 3.38
C ARG A 631 67.58 -2.94 2.70
N SER A 632 68.19 -3.59 1.72
CA SER A 632 69.39 -3.18 0.97
C SER A 632 69.44 -1.69 0.68
#